data_AF-A0A841Z8E0-F1
#
_entry.id   AF-A0A841Z8E0-F1
#
_cell.length_a   1.000
_cell.length_b   1.000
_cell.length_c   1.000
_cell.angle_alpha   90.00
_cell.angle_beta   90.00
_cell.angle_gamma   90.00
#
_symmetry.space_group_name_H-M   'P 1'
#
loop_
_entity.id
_entity.type
_entity.pdbx_description
1 polymer ?
#
loop_
_entity_poly.entity_id
_entity_poly.type
_entity_poly.pdbx_seq_one_letter_code
_entity_poly.pdbx_strand_id
1 'polypeptide(L)'
;MKSKQNNYQNVLSSRKVKQVAKSLLVASIVASQVFTVLPTGIFAAEKTSTTTSTTGNQIVPSAESAAKGIKPVTTSLALDGGVTEVRLKVSTFAQFKAAAESRTANVIEITGAFQFTSNVTVDSNMRIEGNGYTMNLASYQMIMKSSSIIDLQDAVLSNIGSRPMFTGYNGNSTPTLNIIDNVQIRGFVMAGSGNLSMSIDGSNNRFVSGENMAIDVDELEIKEGARIEQLEARNSAIHIRNTGSASIGADSYINMTSNQGYAFDAWYSSLVVGENAVIKSTSKYGTLRASTLVVKNGADLSLGSGDEGYGIYSTGNITIGDNVKLKATGTGTAVYAYNTGTSIVVGKNADIDIVSDNGYGFYSNGKITFSDGSSLKLRTQYMAIYANGSGGVQFGSVSNQTKPAEQKVKIDIDSALEYGVYSIGPIIFGDDTDVNIKSRYASIYAVGTARVNIGSHTKATLTSSSYQGIYSGGTNIGDNADINIKSYGRGIDNTDLNGEGLSTGKQVALKIVSATQDGITTFNNVSLGDENIIDITSLSGRAIHTYYGKTVKVSPNSTMYLNGRTGVFQEGATSSAFNVGTGSTVKIDAAEEGIWTTGSTTFATNTKLNIRAASAYGDNSAIRSMGVVTFNKDSMIYAETLSNNSTSVFDLSSGQNSRLVLNSPKYIDFRQNNRSTNGHIVRGYGNDSDDYKSRVEINNMAKIYAWNQESDWSKTSTGEWNSIDAVRIPLSYRAGSQVVNYFGGVATGKNIEGFSIFDYSRVSTEASNTIDRPVLNTVYTNSKTITGTATPGNEIVLTLPDGKTLKTTVKADGTWSVNVPEGTVLTKNQTVSAYQTNGVNDSVTTNTKVVEDVRVPDAPTANKVKEGDTTITGKGEANTTITVTLPDGTKVTGKTDDKGDFTITIPAQKEGAEIKVTQTAPNGKESDPAKVVVASNQKPVITAADKTIKVGDTFNPLTGVTATDKEDGNLTSKITVTKNTVNTAKEGTYQVTYSVTDSDKNTTTKTINVKVEDLTGTVTADTFYLGVDNYVNGTFSGKVAKVRLKVNGSEFTLINVADGKYTYYAKDKITSLTDKAEIVAYNANGTVIETKTVKIVDGATLAGKVTPAVFKLGSDLRVTGTYTGSVKKVALSVNGVVTSSVAVVDGTTFQYYAKDLIKNLTDDVKVIGYNAAGAAVSTVKVTIQNSSENTGSITANDFAVGTDLRVTGTYTGGVKKVALQVNGETFTGVGVLADGTF
;
A
#
# COMPACT_ATOMS: atom_id res chain seq x y z
N MET A 1 -12.22 -10.51 48.44
CA MET A 1 -11.81 -10.78 49.84
C MET A 1 -11.89 -12.28 50.12
N LYS A 2 -11.04 -12.80 51.02
CA LYS A 2 -11.14 -14.09 51.77
C LYS A 2 -11.81 -15.32 51.10
N SER A 3 -10.96 -16.20 50.56
CA SER A 3 -10.90 -17.67 50.76
C SER A 3 -12.12 -18.49 51.26
N LYS A 4 -12.35 -19.65 50.63
CA LYS A 4 -12.48 -20.96 51.32
C LYS A 4 -12.18 -22.15 50.37
N GLN A 5 -12.08 -23.36 50.93
CA GLN A 5 -11.45 -24.56 50.32
C GLN A 5 -12.24 -25.84 50.71
N ASN A 6 -11.94 -26.97 50.05
CA ASN A 6 -12.39 -28.35 50.33
C ASN A 6 -13.84 -28.69 49.86
N ASN A 7 -14.18 -29.93 49.42
CA ASN A 7 -13.35 -31.14 49.25
C ASN A 7 -13.86 -32.09 48.13
N TYR A 8 -13.07 -33.13 47.82
CA TYR A 8 -13.30 -34.12 46.76
C TYR A 8 -14.49 -35.07 46.95
N GLN A 9 -15.03 -35.57 45.83
CA GLN A 9 -15.42 -36.99 45.68
C GLN A 9 -15.03 -37.54 44.30
N ASN A 10 -14.83 -38.86 44.21
CA ASN A 10 -14.22 -39.55 43.05
C ASN A 10 -14.89 -40.92 42.81
N VAL A 11 -15.45 -41.16 41.60
CA VAL A 11 -16.04 -42.46 41.23
C VAL A 11 -15.67 -42.86 39.80
N LEU A 12 -14.47 -43.42 39.62
CA LEU A 12 -14.11 -44.18 38.42
C LEU A 12 -14.52 -45.66 38.56
N SER A 13 -15.76 -46.00 38.16
CA SER A 13 -16.19 -47.40 38.13
C SER A 13 -17.21 -47.74 37.03
N SER A 14 -16.75 -47.99 35.80
CA SER A 14 -17.49 -48.81 34.83
C SER A 14 -16.56 -49.65 33.96
N ARG A 15 -17.04 -50.83 33.53
CA ARG A 15 -16.20 -51.86 32.87
C ARG A 15 -15.72 -51.45 31.46
N LYS A 16 -16.30 -50.42 30.84
CA LYS A 16 -16.02 -50.01 29.45
C LYS A 16 -14.54 -49.64 29.20
N VAL A 17 -13.88 -48.97 30.14
CA VAL A 17 -12.49 -48.50 29.97
C VAL A 17 -11.49 -49.67 29.78
N LYS A 18 -11.68 -50.79 30.49
CA LYS A 18 -10.81 -51.98 30.36
C LYS A 18 -11.03 -52.77 29.05
N GLN A 19 -12.11 -52.50 28.31
CA GLN A 19 -12.39 -53.21 27.06
C GLN A 19 -11.71 -52.52 25.86
N VAL A 20 -11.75 -51.18 25.80
CA VAL A 20 -11.08 -50.40 24.75
C VAL A 20 -9.56 -50.57 24.79
N ALA A 21 -8.96 -50.63 25.98
CA ALA A 21 -7.52 -50.79 26.18
C ALA A 21 -6.93 -52.10 25.62
N LYS A 22 -7.76 -53.14 25.39
CA LYS A 22 -7.29 -54.40 24.77
C LYS A 22 -7.34 -54.38 23.24
N SER A 23 -8.18 -53.56 22.62
CA SER A 23 -8.26 -53.45 21.15
C SER A 23 -7.07 -52.71 20.55
N LEU A 24 -6.47 -51.77 21.30
CA LEU A 24 -5.40 -50.91 20.81
C LEU A 24 -4.01 -51.57 20.77
N LEU A 25 -3.84 -52.72 21.43
CA LEU A 25 -2.54 -53.38 21.64
C LEU A 25 -2.23 -54.49 20.61
N VAL A 26 -3.15 -54.75 19.66
CA VAL A 26 -3.02 -55.85 18.68
C VAL A 26 -2.67 -55.34 17.27
N ALA A 27 -2.89 -54.06 16.99
CA ALA A 27 -2.54 -53.44 15.70
C ALA A 27 -1.02 -53.18 15.53
N SER A 28 -0.23 -53.28 16.60
CA SER A 28 1.16 -52.82 16.67
C SER A 28 2.23 -53.88 16.32
N ILE A 29 1.88 -54.94 15.60
CA ILE A 29 2.78 -56.11 15.36
C ILE A 29 2.98 -56.45 13.87
N VAL A 30 2.15 -55.95 12.94
CA VAL A 30 2.25 -56.29 11.49
C VAL A 30 2.44 -55.06 10.62
N ALA A 31 3.60 -54.40 10.77
CA ALA A 31 4.05 -53.29 9.91
C ALA A 31 5.60 -53.18 9.91
N SER A 32 6.28 -54.28 9.63
CA SER A 32 7.75 -54.31 9.54
C SER A 32 8.21 -55.00 8.26
N GLN A 33 9.30 -54.48 7.67
CA GLN A 33 10.00 -54.88 6.44
C GLN A 33 9.53 -54.29 5.08
N VAL A 34 10.54 -54.04 4.22
CA VAL A 34 10.51 -53.83 2.75
C VAL A 34 10.27 -52.40 2.16
N PHE A 35 11.41 -51.75 1.85
CA PHE A 35 11.73 -50.91 0.66
C PHE A 35 11.29 -49.42 0.46
N THR A 36 12.29 -48.54 0.64
CA THR A 36 12.84 -47.52 -0.31
C THR A 36 11.99 -46.43 -1.04
N VAL A 37 12.36 -45.16 -0.75
CA VAL A 37 12.80 -44.09 -1.69
C VAL A 37 11.76 -43.32 -2.54
N LEU A 38 11.96 -41.97 -2.61
CA LEU A 38 11.19 -40.92 -3.34
C LEU A 38 9.82 -40.53 -2.72
N PRO A 39 9.23 -39.34 -3.03
CA PRO A 39 9.72 -38.05 -2.51
C PRO A 39 8.61 -37.11 -1.95
N THR A 40 9.06 -36.00 -1.34
CA THR A 40 8.36 -34.71 -1.12
C THR A 40 6.82 -34.64 -1.21
N GLY A 41 6.18 -34.36 -0.07
CA GLY A 41 4.93 -33.58 -0.01
C GLY A 41 3.72 -34.30 0.58
N ILE A 42 3.36 -33.94 1.81
CA ILE A 42 1.99 -33.90 2.38
C ILE A 42 2.10 -33.23 3.76
N PHE A 43 1.28 -32.21 4.02
CA PHE A 43 1.09 -31.66 5.37
C PHE A 43 0.09 -32.54 6.13
N ALA A 44 0.39 -32.89 7.38
CA ALA A 44 -0.51 -33.67 8.24
C ALA A 44 -0.68 -33.00 9.62
N ALA A 45 -1.89 -32.48 9.87
CA ALA A 45 -2.44 -32.37 11.23
C ALA A 45 -2.91 -33.79 11.69
N GLU A 46 -3.25 -34.11 12.93
CA GLU A 46 -3.63 -33.31 14.13
C GLU A 46 -2.95 -33.91 15.41
N LYS A 47 -3.40 -33.88 16.68
CA LYS A 47 -4.61 -33.46 17.46
C LYS A 47 -4.17 -33.36 18.95
N THR A 48 -4.76 -32.66 19.92
CA THR A 48 -6.01 -31.88 20.01
C THR A 48 -5.87 -30.81 21.13
N SER A 49 -6.40 -29.59 20.96
CA SER A 49 -7.03 -28.81 22.05
C SER A 49 -7.72 -27.54 21.52
N THR A 50 -8.91 -27.23 22.07
CA THR A 50 -9.67 -25.96 21.96
C THR A 50 -9.74 -25.25 20.60
N THR A 51 -10.87 -25.41 19.92
CA THR A 51 -11.24 -24.74 18.66
C THR A 51 -11.37 -23.22 18.78
N THR A 52 -10.56 -22.48 18.00
CA THR A 52 -10.99 -21.25 17.32
C THR A 52 -10.60 -21.36 15.84
N SER A 53 -11.41 -20.79 14.94
CA SER A 53 -11.33 -21.09 13.50
C SER A 53 -10.24 -20.31 12.77
N THR A 54 -9.09 -20.93 12.51
CA THR A 54 -7.99 -20.34 11.72
C THR A 54 -8.18 -20.46 10.20
N THR A 55 -9.14 -21.26 9.72
CA THR A 55 -9.66 -21.22 8.33
C THR A 55 -10.93 -20.38 8.21
N GLY A 56 -11.09 -19.37 9.06
CA GLY A 56 -12.05 -18.31 8.83
C GLY A 56 -11.62 -17.46 7.64
N ASN A 57 -12.13 -17.78 6.44
CA ASN A 57 -12.08 -16.88 5.29
C ASN A 57 -13.04 -15.68 5.52
N GLN A 58 -12.70 -14.88 6.54
CA GLN A 58 -13.30 -13.59 6.82
C GLN A 58 -13.02 -12.70 5.62
N ILE A 59 -14.02 -12.59 4.73
CA ILE A 59 -13.97 -11.69 3.59
C ILE A 59 -13.73 -10.29 4.13
N VAL A 60 -12.51 -9.79 3.96
CA VAL A 60 -12.13 -8.41 4.27
C VAL A 60 -13.10 -7.53 3.47
N PRO A 61 -14.01 -6.78 4.13
CA PRO A 61 -15.09 -6.12 3.44
C PRO A 61 -14.50 -5.04 2.53
N SER A 62 -14.70 -5.16 1.23
CA SER A 62 -14.32 -4.10 0.29
C SER A 62 -15.04 -2.80 0.65
N ALA A 63 -14.44 -1.65 0.31
CA ALA A 63 -15.07 -0.35 0.57
C ALA A 63 -16.50 -0.29 0.00
N GLU A 64 -16.74 -0.88 -1.17
CA GLU A 64 -18.07 -1.00 -1.77
C GLU A 64 -19.03 -1.90 -0.95
N SER A 65 -18.54 -2.97 -0.31
CA SER A 65 -19.35 -3.82 0.56
C SER A 65 -19.67 -3.13 1.88
N ALA A 66 -18.75 -2.34 2.43
CA ALA A 66 -18.96 -1.53 3.62
C ALA A 66 -19.92 -0.36 3.35
N ALA A 67 -19.77 0.31 2.20
CA ALA A 67 -20.64 1.42 1.79
C ALA A 67 -22.12 0.99 1.65
N LYS A 68 -22.39 -0.24 1.17
CA LYS A 68 -23.76 -0.78 1.06
C LYS A 68 -24.55 -0.90 2.37
N GLY A 69 -23.87 -0.88 3.51
CA GLY A 69 -24.51 -0.81 4.83
C GLY A 69 -24.94 0.60 5.24
N ILE A 70 -24.46 1.63 4.55
CA ILE A 70 -24.71 3.05 4.83
C ILE A 70 -25.74 3.55 3.81
N LYS A 71 -26.81 4.20 4.29
CA LYS A 71 -27.79 4.82 3.37
C LYS A 71 -27.12 5.99 2.63
N PRO A 72 -27.22 6.09 1.30
CA PRO A 72 -26.85 7.32 0.61
C PRO A 72 -27.81 8.44 1.04
N VAL A 73 -27.29 9.66 1.18
CA VAL A 73 -28.12 10.86 1.19
C VAL A 73 -28.54 11.11 -0.26
N THR A 74 -29.82 11.39 -0.50
CA THR A 74 -30.33 11.70 -1.85
C THR A 74 -31.29 12.87 -1.78
N THR A 75 -30.92 13.96 -2.44
CA THR A 75 -31.67 15.23 -2.47
C THR A 75 -32.36 15.44 -3.81
N SER A 76 -33.64 15.82 -3.77
CA SER A 76 -34.41 16.24 -4.94
C SER A 76 -34.21 17.73 -5.22
N LEU A 77 -34.26 18.14 -6.50
CA LEU A 77 -34.22 19.54 -6.92
C LEU A 77 -35.59 20.21 -6.78
N ALA A 78 -35.60 21.53 -6.63
CA ALA A 78 -36.84 22.31 -6.45
C ALA A 78 -37.81 22.24 -7.65
N LEU A 79 -37.29 21.94 -8.86
CA LEU A 79 -38.04 21.92 -10.12
C LEU A 79 -38.22 20.51 -10.72
N ASP A 80 -37.92 19.45 -9.96
CA ASP A 80 -38.10 18.06 -10.42
C ASP A 80 -39.58 17.71 -10.68
N GLY A 81 -39.82 16.68 -11.48
CA GLY A 81 -41.15 16.09 -11.66
C GLY A 81 -42.11 16.85 -12.59
N GLY A 82 -41.62 17.81 -13.37
CA GLY A 82 -42.44 18.54 -14.36
C GLY A 82 -43.16 19.78 -13.81
N VAL A 83 -42.63 20.39 -12.75
CA VAL A 83 -43.11 21.66 -12.21
C VAL A 83 -43.00 22.77 -13.26
N THR A 84 -44.11 23.45 -13.55
CA THR A 84 -44.14 24.61 -14.47
C THR A 84 -43.38 25.79 -13.86
N GLU A 85 -42.42 26.35 -14.60
CA GLU A 85 -41.65 27.52 -14.16
C GLU A 85 -42.52 28.79 -14.01
N VAL A 86 -42.42 29.43 -12.85
CA VAL A 86 -43.01 30.73 -12.52
C VAL A 86 -41.90 31.62 -11.96
N ARG A 87 -41.30 32.39 -12.86
CA ARG A 87 -40.12 33.23 -12.63
C ARG A 87 -40.47 34.67 -12.23
N LEU A 88 -39.83 35.18 -11.18
CA LEU A 88 -39.85 36.59 -10.80
C LEU A 88 -38.43 37.18 -10.76
N LYS A 89 -38.23 38.33 -11.41
CA LYS A 89 -36.98 39.11 -11.32
C LYS A 89 -37.06 40.09 -10.16
N VAL A 90 -36.02 40.17 -9.33
CA VAL A 90 -35.98 41.03 -8.13
C VAL A 90 -34.65 41.78 -8.02
N SER A 91 -34.68 43.02 -7.53
CA SER A 91 -33.48 43.85 -7.30
C SER A 91 -33.46 44.52 -5.92
N THR A 92 -34.48 44.27 -5.09
CA THR A 92 -34.61 44.83 -3.74
C THR A 92 -35.09 43.76 -2.76
N PHE A 93 -34.77 43.93 -1.47
CA PHE A 93 -35.19 42.99 -0.42
C PHE A 93 -36.73 42.86 -0.31
N ALA A 94 -37.48 43.94 -0.50
CA ALA A 94 -38.94 43.90 -0.45
C ALA A 94 -39.54 43.00 -1.55
N GLN A 95 -38.98 43.08 -2.77
CA GLN A 95 -39.37 42.18 -3.88
C GLN A 95 -38.95 40.74 -3.60
N PHE A 96 -37.71 40.51 -3.13
CA PHE A 96 -37.21 39.17 -2.80
C PHE A 96 -38.07 38.50 -1.73
N LYS A 97 -38.37 39.19 -0.63
CA LYS A 97 -39.22 38.69 0.46
C LYS A 97 -40.63 38.37 -0.04
N ALA A 98 -41.25 39.27 -0.81
CA ALA A 98 -42.58 39.06 -1.36
C ALA A 98 -42.65 37.86 -2.32
N ALA A 99 -41.60 37.63 -3.13
CA ALA A 99 -41.51 36.49 -4.02
C ALA A 99 -41.28 35.17 -3.26
N ALA A 100 -40.35 35.15 -2.31
CA ALA A 100 -40.02 33.95 -1.52
C ALA A 100 -41.17 33.51 -0.59
N GLU A 101 -42.01 34.45 -0.14
CA GLU A 101 -43.18 34.17 0.70
C GLU A 101 -44.49 33.93 -0.10
N SER A 102 -44.46 33.99 -1.45
CA SER A 102 -45.68 33.98 -2.27
C SER A 102 -46.35 32.61 -2.44
N ARG A 103 -45.61 31.50 -2.26
CA ARG A 103 -45.96 30.12 -2.66
C ARG A 103 -46.32 29.92 -4.14
N THR A 104 -46.24 30.95 -4.99
CA THR A 104 -46.58 30.92 -6.42
C THR A 104 -45.39 31.06 -7.35
N ALA A 105 -44.33 31.74 -6.90
CA ALA A 105 -43.06 31.78 -7.61
C ALA A 105 -42.19 30.58 -7.20
N ASN A 106 -41.58 29.92 -8.19
CA ASN A 106 -40.62 28.84 -7.98
C ASN A 106 -39.27 29.11 -8.63
N VAL A 107 -39.09 30.24 -9.31
CA VAL A 107 -37.77 30.78 -9.66
C VAL A 107 -37.70 32.27 -9.29
N ILE A 108 -36.66 32.64 -8.54
CA ILE A 108 -36.29 34.03 -8.26
C ILE A 108 -34.96 34.34 -8.93
N GLU A 109 -34.98 35.32 -9.82
CA GLU A 109 -33.80 35.81 -10.53
C GLU A 109 -33.34 37.13 -9.91
N ILE A 110 -32.13 37.15 -9.36
CA ILE A 110 -31.54 38.34 -8.76
C ILE A 110 -30.96 39.24 -9.86
N THR A 111 -31.32 40.51 -9.85
CA THR A 111 -30.96 41.52 -10.87
C THR A 111 -30.30 42.78 -10.27
N GLY A 112 -30.02 42.76 -8.97
CA GLY A 112 -29.32 43.80 -8.23
C GLY A 112 -28.99 43.33 -6.82
N ALA A 113 -27.91 43.86 -6.22
CA ALA A 113 -27.51 43.52 -4.86
C ALA A 113 -28.38 44.24 -3.82
N PHE A 114 -28.72 43.57 -2.71
CA PHE A 114 -29.55 44.13 -1.64
C PHE A 114 -29.20 43.57 -0.25
N GLN A 115 -29.70 44.25 0.78
CA GLN A 115 -29.56 43.87 2.18
C GLN A 115 -30.92 43.54 2.80
N PHE A 116 -30.96 42.50 3.63
CA PHE A 116 -32.15 42.10 4.39
C PHE A 116 -32.45 43.08 5.52
N THR A 117 -33.74 43.33 5.78
CA THR A 117 -34.23 44.12 6.93
C THR A 117 -35.20 43.34 7.83
N SER A 118 -35.47 42.07 7.49
CA SER A 118 -36.22 41.13 8.32
C SER A 118 -35.85 39.69 7.93
N ASN A 119 -36.32 38.71 8.71
CA ASN A 119 -36.32 37.32 8.24
C ASN A 119 -37.26 37.14 7.03
N VAL A 120 -36.99 36.11 6.24
CA VAL A 120 -37.82 35.62 5.13
C VAL A 120 -38.26 34.20 5.46
N THR A 121 -39.51 33.84 5.18
CA THR A 121 -40.03 32.49 5.36
C THR A 121 -40.18 31.79 4.02
N VAL A 122 -39.60 30.60 3.86
CA VAL A 122 -39.77 29.76 2.67
C VAL A 122 -40.60 28.53 3.05
N ASP A 123 -41.66 28.27 2.30
CA ASP A 123 -42.66 27.22 2.58
C ASP A 123 -43.19 26.60 1.27
N SER A 124 -42.34 26.61 0.23
CA SER A 124 -42.57 26.09 -1.11
C SER A 124 -41.23 25.78 -1.77
N ASN A 125 -41.21 24.92 -2.79
CA ASN A 125 -40.00 24.63 -3.55
C ASN A 125 -39.67 25.80 -4.48
N MET A 126 -38.41 26.22 -4.52
CA MET A 126 -37.95 27.36 -5.30
C MET A 126 -36.48 27.25 -5.72
N ARG A 127 -36.13 27.90 -6.83
CA ARG A 127 -34.76 28.15 -7.27
C ARG A 127 -34.42 29.62 -7.13
N ILE A 128 -33.19 29.93 -6.71
CA ILE A 128 -32.65 31.28 -6.61
C ILE A 128 -31.42 31.38 -7.51
N GLU A 129 -31.53 32.20 -8.55
CA GLU A 129 -30.48 32.47 -9.53
C GLU A 129 -29.81 33.81 -9.20
N GLY A 130 -28.60 33.78 -8.63
CA GLY A 130 -27.95 34.96 -8.06
C GLY A 130 -27.34 35.93 -9.06
N ASN A 131 -27.01 35.48 -10.28
CA ASN A 131 -26.35 36.26 -11.34
C ASN A 131 -25.10 37.04 -10.86
N GLY A 132 -24.37 36.50 -9.87
CA GLY A 132 -23.21 37.13 -9.24
C GLY A 132 -23.52 38.28 -8.26
N TYR A 133 -24.78 38.68 -8.09
CA TYR A 133 -25.16 39.74 -7.15
C TYR A 133 -25.08 39.27 -5.70
N THR A 134 -24.75 40.21 -4.80
CA THR A 134 -24.66 39.94 -3.36
C THR A 134 -25.99 40.11 -2.65
N MET A 135 -26.41 39.06 -1.94
CA MET A 135 -27.47 39.10 -0.93
C MET A 135 -26.84 39.18 0.47
N ASN A 136 -26.88 40.36 1.09
CA ASN A 136 -26.40 40.57 2.46
C ASN A 136 -27.54 40.34 3.46
N LEU A 137 -27.43 39.32 4.31
CA LEU A 137 -28.47 38.97 5.28
C LEU A 137 -28.41 39.77 6.58
N ALA A 138 -27.33 40.50 6.87
CA ALA A 138 -27.25 41.48 7.98
C ALA A 138 -27.84 41.01 9.34
N SER A 139 -27.52 39.79 9.77
CA SER A 139 -28.05 39.11 10.98
C SER A 139 -29.50 38.60 10.92
N TYR A 140 -30.14 38.61 9.75
CA TYR A 140 -31.40 37.91 9.47
C TYR A 140 -31.15 36.52 8.84
N GLN A 141 -32.21 35.75 8.67
CA GLN A 141 -32.18 34.35 8.21
C GLN A 141 -33.35 34.03 7.25
N MET A 142 -33.13 33.11 6.31
CA MET A 142 -34.19 32.43 5.55
C MET A 142 -34.71 31.24 6.38
N ILE A 143 -35.96 31.27 6.81
CA ILE A 143 -36.57 30.23 7.64
C ILE A 143 -37.32 29.25 6.72
N MET A 144 -36.76 28.06 6.55
CA MET A 144 -37.32 27.00 5.72
C MET A 144 -38.32 26.17 6.53
N LYS A 145 -39.52 25.97 5.97
CA LYS A 145 -40.64 25.24 6.58
C LYS A 145 -41.04 24.05 5.72
N SER A 146 -41.85 23.16 6.29
CA SER A 146 -42.39 21.99 5.60
C SER A 146 -41.24 21.17 4.97
N SER A 147 -41.48 20.46 3.87
CA SER A 147 -40.43 19.85 3.03
C SER A 147 -40.00 20.80 1.90
N SER A 148 -39.78 22.09 2.19
CA SER A 148 -39.39 23.06 1.16
C SER A 148 -37.96 22.84 0.67
N ILE A 149 -37.77 23.02 -0.64
CA ILE A 149 -36.48 22.89 -1.31
C ILE A 149 -36.03 24.26 -1.82
N ILE A 150 -34.79 24.64 -1.56
CA ILE A 150 -34.14 25.80 -2.18
C ILE A 150 -33.00 25.29 -3.07
N ASP A 151 -33.14 25.41 -4.39
CA ASP A 151 -32.01 25.34 -5.32
C ASP A 151 -31.31 26.71 -5.35
N LEU A 152 -29.98 26.75 -5.29
CA LEU A 152 -29.19 27.99 -5.29
C LEU A 152 -28.04 27.91 -6.30
N GLN A 153 -27.98 28.85 -7.24
CA GLN A 153 -26.93 28.93 -8.26
C GLN A 153 -26.42 30.37 -8.47
N ASP A 154 -25.16 30.53 -8.89
CA ASP A 154 -24.55 31.81 -9.27
C ASP A 154 -24.68 32.91 -8.20
N ALA A 155 -24.67 32.54 -6.91
CA ALA A 155 -25.13 33.39 -5.83
C ALA A 155 -24.00 33.76 -4.84
N VAL A 156 -23.90 35.06 -4.52
CA VAL A 156 -23.01 35.56 -3.47
C VAL A 156 -23.83 35.93 -2.24
N LEU A 157 -23.61 35.22 -1.15
CA LEU A 157 -24.34 35.36 0.11
C LEU A 157 -23.39 35.83 1.21
N SER A 158 -23.77 36.86 1.97
CA SER A 158 -23.01 37.29 3.14
C SER A 158 -23.88 37.45 4.39
N ASN A 159 -23.37 37.00 5.55
CA ASN A 159 -23.92 37.30 6.86
C ASN A 159 -22.79 37.44 7.87
N ILE A 160 -22.74 38.61 8.52
CA ILE A 160 -21.78 38.94 9.58
C ILE A 160 -22.37 38.83 10.99
N GLY A 161 -23.62 38.37 11.10
CA GLY A 161 -24.28 38.09 12.38
C GLY A 161 -24.11 36.65 12.83
N SER A 162 -24.29 36.40 14.13
CA SER A 162 -24.16 35.08 14.77
C SER A 162 -25.30 34.08 14.47
N ARG A 163 -26.20 34.41 13.54
CA ARG A 163 -27.30 33.53 13.10
C ARG A 163 -26.93 32.81 11.81
N PRO A 164 -27.37 31.56 11.60
CA PRO A 164 -27.20 30.91 10.30
C PRO A 164 -27.98 31.66 9.21
N MET A 165 -27.55 31.52 7.96
CA MET A 165 -28.19 32.16 6.80
C MET A 165 -29.51 31.50 6.40
N PHE A 166 -29.62 30.20 6.67
CA PHE A 166 -30.79 29.36 6.47
C PHE A 166 -31.12 28.65 7.79
N THR A 167 -32.41 28.45 8.10
CA THR A 167 -32.85 27.87 9.38
C THR A 167 -34.02 26.93 9.16
N GLY A 168 -33.85 25.66 9.55
CA GLY A 168 -34.94 24.68 9.56
C GLY A 168 -35.93 24.98 10.69
N TYR A 169 -37.21 25.09 10.36
CA TYR A 169 -38.27 25.29 11.34
C TYR A 169 -38.50 24.02 12.18
N ASN A 170 -38.81 24.19 13.47
CA ASN A 170 -39.03 23.07 14.39
C ASN A 170 -40.34 22.32 14.04
N GLY A 171 -40.22 21.21 13.31
CA GLY A 171 -41.30 20.31 12.92
C GLY A 171 -40.75 18.98 12.37
N ASN A 172 -41.65 18.06 12.03
CA ASN A 172 -41.29 16.68 11.64
C ASN A 172 -40.79 16.54 10.18
N SER A 173 -40.64 17.64 9.45
CA SER A 173 -40.28 17.66 8.03
C SER A 173 -38.88 18.23 7.84
N THR A 174 -38.08 17.57 7.00
CA THR A 174 -36.74 18.03 6.63
C THR A 174 -36.80 18.85 5.34
N PRO A 175 -36.64 20.18 5.36
CA PRO A 175 -36.38 20.97 4.16
C PRO A 175 -34.92 20.85 3.71
N THR A 176 -34.67 21.18 2.43
CA THR A 176 -33.40 20.89 1.74
C THR A 176 -32.82 22.13 1.06
N LEU A 177 -31.51 22.40 1.25
CA LEU A 177 -30.76 23.38 0.46
C LEU A 177 -29.84 22.67 -0.54
N ASN A 178 -30.09 22.87 -1.83
CA ASN A 178 -29.24 22.38 -2.91
C ASN A 178 -28.35 23.51 -3.44
N ILE A 179 -27.04 23.38 -3.27
CA ILE A 179 -26.05 24.23 -3.94
C ILE A 179 -25.77 23.63 -5.31
N ILE A 180 -26.10 24.35 -6.40
CA ILE A 180 -26.12 23.80 -7.76
C ILE A 180 -24.81 24.07 -8.52
N ASP A 181 -24.37 25.32 -8.57
CA ASP A 181 -23.08 25.74 -9.17
C ASP A 181 -22.73 27.16 -8.71
N ASN A 182 -21.44 27.46 -8.61
CA ASN A 182 -20.90 28.81 -8.46
C ASN A 182 -21.49 29.63 -7.27
N VAL A 183 -21.67 28.99 -6.11
CA VAL A 183 -22.18 29.68 -4.91
C VAL A 183 -21.03 30.04 -3.94
N GLN A 184 -21.03 31.30 -3.49
CA GLN A 184 -20.06 31.81 -2.52
C GLN A 184 -20.79 32.31 -1.27
N ILE A 185 -20.56 31.67 -0.12
CA ILE A 185 -21.18 32.03 1.15
C ILE A 185 -20.11 32.49 2.16
N ARG A 186 -20.29 33.71 2.69
CA ARG A 186 -19.49 34.30 3.77
C ARG A 186 -20.34 34.45 5.01
N GLY A 187 -20.28 33.47 5.90
CA GLY A 187 -21.16 33.34 7.05
C GLY A 187 -21.42 31.88 7.39
N PHE A 188 -22.38 31.63 8.27
CA PHE A 188 -22.73 30.31 8.75
C PHE A 188 -23.89 29.69 7.94
N VAL A 189 -23.68 28.56 7.28
CA VAL A 189 -24.68 27.86 6.48
C VAL A 189 -25.41 26.82 7.32
N MET A 190 -26.72 27.04 7.49
CA MET A 190 -27.65 26.19 8.23
C MET A 190 -27.38 26.06 9.73
N ALA A 191 -28.44 26.12 10.53
CA ALA A 191 -28.55 25.63 11.91
C ALA A 191 -30.03 25.65 12.35
N GLY A 192 -30.33 25.14 13.54
CA GLY A 192 -31.69 25.15 14.11
C GLY A 192 -31.96 23.92 14.98
N SER A 193 -33.17 23.82 15.54
CA SER A 193 -33.64 22.62 16.25
C SER A 193 -34.62 21.75 15.45
N GLY A 194 -34.86 22.10 14.17
CA GLY A 194 -35.47 21.23 13.17
C GLY A 194 -34.42 20.57 12.28
N ASN A 195 -34.82 19.49 11.60
CA ASN A 195 -33.99 18.74 10.67
C ASN A 195 -33.60 19.58 9.44
N LEU A 196 -32.41 19.35 8.87
CA LEU A 196 -31.89 20.00 7.67
C LEU A 196 -31.03 19.04 6.83
N SER A 197 -31.36 18.91 5.54
CA SER A 197 -30.52 18.20 4.55
C SER A 197 -29.89 19.19 3.57
N MET A 198 -28.69 18.88 3.08
CA MET A 198 -27.97 19.72 2.12
C MET A 198 -27.41 18.89 0.97
N SER A 199 -27.38 19.46 -0.23
CA SER A 199 -26.49 18.97 -1.30
C SER A 199 -25.58 20.05 -1.85
N ILE A 200 -24.45 19.61 -2.40
CA ILE A 200 -23.47 20.46 -3.08
C ILE A 200 -23.05 19.79 -4.39
N ASP A 201 -23.32 20.51 -5.47
CA ASP A 201 -23.13 20.11 -6.86
C ASP A 201 -22.27 21.18 -7.58
N GLY A 202 -21.84 20.91 -8.81
CA GLY A 202 -21.15 21.89 -9.65
C GLY A 202 -19.79 22.36 -9.12
N SER A 203 -19.43 23.59 -9.45
CA SER A 203 -18.06 24.12 -9.43
C SER A 203 -17.90 25.41 -8.63
N ASN A 204 -16.66 25.80 -8.37
CA ASN A 204 -16.28 27.10 -7.79
C ASN A 204 -16.91 27.44 -6.43
N ASN A 205 -17.54 26.47 -5.75
CA ASN A 205 -18.25 26.69 -4.50
C ASN A 205 -17.29 27.05 -3.37
N ARG A 206 -17.70 28.02 -2.54
CA ARG A 206 -16.91 28.51 -1.39
C ARG A 206 -17.76 28.81 -0.18
N PHE A 207 -17.29 28.40 1.00
CA PHE A 207 -17.96 28.61 2.28
C PHE A 207 -16.92 29.07 3.31
N VAL A 208 -17.11 30.27 3.89
CA VAL A 208 -16.14 30.86 4.83
C VAL A 208 -16.85 31.46 6.04
N SER A 209 -16.56 30.95 7.24
CA SER A 209 -17.19 31.34 8.51
C SER A 209 -16.13 31.72 9.56
N GLY A 210 -16.04 33.02 9.87
CA GLY A 210 -15.00 33.56 10.76
C GLY A 210 -15.24 33.31 12.26
N GLU A 211 -16.46 32.95 12.68
CA GLU A 211 -16.83 32.82 14.10
C GLU A 211 -17.37 31.44 14.50
N ASN A 212 -18.00 30.71 13.58
CA ASN A 212 -18.73 29.48 13.89
C ASN A 212 -18.25 28.33 12.98
N MET A 213 -19.14 27.38 12.72
CA MET A 213 -18.99 26.36 11.67
C MET A 213 -19.29 26.99 10.30
N ALA A 214 -18.84 26.37 9.20
CA ALA A 214 -19.23 26.82 7.86
C ALA A 214 -20.54 26.15 7.40
N ILE A 215 -20.69 24.84 7.62
CA ILE A 215 -21.90 24.05 7.34
C ILE A 215 -22.29 23.26 8.60
N ASP A 216 -23.57 23.33 9.03
CA ASP A 216 -24.14 22.55 10.15
C ASP A 216 -25.53 21.98 9.78
N VAL A 217 -25.60 20.66 9.59
CA VAL A 217 -26.75 19.94 8.99
C VAL A 217 -26.96 18.55 9.63
N ASP A 218 -28.02 17.84 9.22
CA ASP A 218 -28.28 16.46 9.67
C ASP A 218 -27.92 15.41 8.62
N GLU A 219 -27.98 15.78 7.34
CA GLU A 219 -27.60 14.96 6.19
C GLU A 219 -26.88 15.83 5.14
N LEU A 220 -25.83 15.29 4.51
CA LEU A 220 -25.03 16.01 3.51
C LEU A 220 -24.70 15.13 2.30
N GLU A 221 -25.06 15.60 1.11
CA GLU A 221 -24.73 15.01 -0.19
C GLU A 221 -23.82 15.94 -1.01
N ILE A 222 -22.50 15.77 -0.91
CA ILE A 222 -21.59 16.37 -1.89
C ILE A 222 -21.58 15.44 -3.10
N LYS A 223 -22.03 15.91 -4.27
CA LYS A 223 -22.27 15.07 -5.44
C LYS A 223 -21.01 14.74 -6.23
N GLU A 224 -21.16 13.81 -7.18
CA GLU A 224 -20.12 13.38 -8.12
C GLU A 224 -19.55 14.57 -8.90
N GLY A 225 -18.22 14.67 -8.97
CA GLY A 225 -17.50 15.76 -9.63
C GLY A 225 -17.56 17.14 -8.93
N ALA A 226 -18.33 17.28 -7.85
CA ALA A 226 -18.54 18.58 -7.18
C ALA A 226 -17.24 19.17 -6.62
N ARG A 227 -17.03 20.48 -6.79
CA ARG A 227 -15.80 21.18 -6.39
C ARG A 227 -16.07 22.28 -5.37
N ILE A 228 -15.52 22.09 -4.17
CA ILE A 228 -15.49 23.07 -3.07
C ILE A 228 -14.04 23.55 -2.92
N GLU A 229 -13.74 24.68 -3.55
CA GLU A 229 -12.35 25.21 -3.64
C GLU A 229 -11.86 25.81 -2.32
N GLN A 230 -12.78 26.22 -1.44
CA GLN A 230 -12.49 26.84 -0.15
C GLN A 230 -13.62 26.60 0.85
N LEU A 231 -13.34 25.88 1.94
CA LEU A 231 -14.28 25.54 3.00
C LEU A 231 -13.64 25.81 4.37
N GLU A 232 -13.81 27.02 4.89
CA GLU A 232 -13.06 27.52 6.04
C GLU A 232 -13.97 27.87 7.22
N ALA A 233 -13.62 27.39 8.41
CA ALA A 233 -14.34 27.68 9.64
C ALA A 233 -13.42 28.00 10.82
N ARG A 234 -13.97 28.69 11.81
CA ARG A 234 -13.35 28.80 13.14
C ARG A 234 -13.50 27.49 13.91
N ASN A 235 -14.72 26.96 14.00
CA ASN A 235 -14.98 25.62 14.57
C ASN A 235 -14.90 24.56 13.44
N SER A 236 -15.71 23.50 13.48
CA SER A 236 -15.78 22.49 12.41
C SER A 236 -16.17 23.10 11.06
N ALA A 237 -15.56 22.66 9.95
CA ALA A 237 -15.87 23.23 8.63
C ALA A 237 -17.18 22.63 8.08
N ILE A 238 -17.35 21.31 8.22
CA ILE A 238 -18.64 20.63 8.16
C ILE A 238 -18.94 20.02 9.52
N HIS A 239 -20.17 20.17 10.00
CA HIS A 239 -20.72 19.41 11.12
C HIS A 239 -22.00 18.68 10.69
N ILE A 240 -22.09 17.41 11.08
CA ILE A 240 -23.29 16.57 10.92
C ILE A 240 -23.80 16.22 12.33
N ARG A 241 -25.02 16.65 12.64
CA ARG A 241 -25.55 16.68 14.02
C ARG A 241 -26.19 15.38 14.48
N ASN A 242 -26.92 14.73 13.58
CA ASN A 242 -27.76 13.56 13.87
C ASN A 242 -27.11 12.23 13.42
N THR A 243 -27.70 11.10 13.80
CA THR A 243 -27.26 9.74 13.43
C THR A 243 -27.61 9.37 11.97
N GLY A 244 -27.55 10.34 11.06
CA GLY A 244 -27.76 10.14 9.64
C GLY A 244 -26.51 9.63 8.92
N SER A 245 -26.38 10.02 7.66
CA SER A 245 -25.18 9.79 6.85
C SER A 245 -24.72 11.09 6.19
N ALA A 246 -23.45 11.11 5.79
CA ALA A 246 -22.89 12.08 4.89
C ALA A 246 -22.11 11.36 3.79
N SER A 247 -22.23 11.83 2.56
CA SER A 247 -21.57 11.25 1.39
C SER A 247 -20.88 12.32 0.56
N ILE A 248 -19.67 11.98 0.12
CA ILE A 248 -18.89 12.70 -0.89
C ILE A 248 -18.85 11.82 -2.13
N GLY A 249 -19.27 12.36 -3.27
CA GLY A 249 -19.35 11.65 -4.55
C GLY A 249 -17.99 11.24 -5.11
N ALA A 250 -18.01 10.50 -6.22
CA ALA A 250 -16.79 10.18 -6.95
C ALA A 250 -16.21 11.45 -7.61
N ASP A 251 -14.89 11.49 -7.79
CA ASP A 251 -14.13 12.57 -8.45
C ASP A 251 -14.32 13.99 -7.84
N SER A 252 -14.98 14.11 -6.69
CA SER A 252 -15.20 15.38 -5.97
C SER A 252 -13.88 15.98 -5.47
N TYR A 253 -13.83 17.32 -5.35
CA TYR A 253 -12.69 18.04 -4.77
C TYR A 253 -13.13 18.90 -3.58
N ILE A 254 -12.51 18.70 -2.42
CA ILE A 254 -12.79 19.49 -1.21
C ILE A 254 -11.48 19.98 -0.57
N ASN A 255 -11.40 21.29 -0.36
CA ASN A 255 -10.29 21.95 0.34
C ASN A 255 -10.81 22.65 1.61
N MET A 256 -10.62 22.00 2.77
CA MET A 256 -11.22 22.40 4.05
C MET A 256 -10.20 22.84 5.10
N THR A 257 -10.53 23.85 5.92
CA THR A 257 -9.71 24.31 7.05
C THR A 257 -10.53 24.59 8.31
N SER A 258 -10.03 24.18 9.47
CA SER A 258 -10.62 24.43 10.80
C SER A 258 -9.59 24.96 11.80
N ASN A 259 -10.00 25.82 12.74
CA ASN A 259 -9.11 26.39 13.75
C ASN A 259 -9.31 25.87 15.17
N GLN A 260 -10.45 25.23 15.48
CA GLN A 260 -10.81 24.79 16.83
C GLN A 260 -11.56 23.45 16.90
N GLY A 261 -11.93 22.83 15.76
CA GLY A 261 -12.75 21.63 15.71
C GLY A 261 -12.24 20.58 14.72
N TYR A 262 -13.05 19.57 14.42
CA TYR A 262 -12.73 18.66 13.33
C TYR A 262 -13.12 19.30 11.99
N ALA A 263 -12.25 19.23 10.98
CA ALA A 263 -12.56 19.84 9.70
C ALA A 263 -13.84 19.26 9.07
N PHE A 264 -14.03 17.94 9.15
CA PHE A 264 -15.29 17.25 8.90
C PHE A 264 -15.71 16.51 10.17
N ASP A 265 -16.82 16.92 10.78
CA ASP A 265 -17.29 16.42 12.07
C ASP A 265 -18.65 15.73 12.01
N ALA A 266 -18.64 14.41 11.82
CA ALA A 266 -19.81 13.54 11.81
C ALA A 266 -19.75 12.47 12.93
N TRP A 267 -19.35 12.83 14.16
CA TRP A 267 -19.13 11.88 15.28
C TRP A 267 -20.21 10.79 15.45
N TYR A 268 -21.48 11.13 15.24
CA TYR A 268 -22.63 10.23 15.39
C TYR A 268 -23.11 9.59 14.06
N SER A 269 -22.59 10.04 12.92
CA SER A 269 -23.10 9.77 11.57
C SER A 269 -22.08 8.99 10.74
N SER A 270 -22.54 8.19 9.78
CA SER A 270 -21.63 7.45 8.88
C SER A 270 -21.15 8.33 7.73
N LEU A 271 -19.85 8.30 7.43
CA LEU A 271 -19.23 9.06 6.34
C LEU A 271 -18.75 8.12 5.23
N VAL A 272 -19.16 8.39 3.99
CA VAL A 272 -18.66 7.74 2.78
C VAL A 272 -17.91 8.74 1.91
N VAL A 273 -16.66 8.46 1.60
CA VAL A 273 -15.84 9.18 0.60
C VAL A 273 -15.85 8.38 -0.69
N GLY A 274 -16.24 9.00 -1.80
CA GLY A 274 -16.39 8.38 -3.12
C GLY A 274 -15.06 8.00 -3.79
N GLU A 275 -15.18 7.35 -4.95
CA GLU A 275 -14.00 6.92 -5.72
C GLU A 275 -13.25 8.11 -6.30
N ASN A 276 -11.91 8.05 -6.31
CA ASN A 276 -11.00 9.13 -6.74
C ASN A 276 -11.16 10.50 -6.03
N ALA A 277 -12.05 10.62 -5.03
CA ALA A 277 -12.34 11.89 -4.38
C ALA A 277 -11.11 12.46 -3.67
N VAL A 278 -10.88 13.77 -3.83
CA VAL A 278 -9.70 14.47 -3.32
C VAL A 278 -10.10 15.31 -2.11
N ILE A 279 -9.62 14.92 -0.93
CA ILE A 279 -9.85 15.64 0.33
C ILE A 279 -8.52 16.24 0.80
N LYS A 280 -8.44 17.57 0.79
CA LYS A 280 -7.37 18.32 1.44
C LYS A 280 -7.93 18.96 2.70
N SER A 281 -7.33 18.65 3.84
CA SER A 281 -7.78 19.13 5.13
C SER A 281 -6.61 19.69 5.95
N THR A 282 -6.83 20.81 6.64
CA THR A 282 -5.94 21.30 7.68
C THR A 282 -6.76 21.74 8.89
N SER A 283 -6.54 21.11 10.04
CA SER A 283 -7.13 21.55 11.30
C SER A 283 -6.08 21.66 12.39
N LYS A 284 -6.24 22.63 13.30
CA LYS A 284 -5.47 22.69 14.55
C LYS A 284 -5.88 21.64 15.58
N TYR A 285 -7.04 21.02 15.40
CA TYR A 285 -7.48 19.87 16.19
C TYR A 285 -7.32 18.59 15.35
N GLY A 286 -8.35 18.13 14.65
CA GLY A 286 -8.33 16.92 13.84
C GLY A 286 -9.04 17.06 12.48
N THR A 287 -8.90 16.09 11.58
CA THR A 287 -9.42 16.25 10.20
C THR A 287 -10.78 15.60 9.96
N LEU A 288 -10.89 14.27 10.05
CA LEU A 288 -12.11 13.53 9.71
C LEU A 288 -12.63 12.78 10.93
N ARG A 289 -13.93 12.91 11.23
CA ARG A 289 -14.59 12.29 12.38
C ARG A 289 -15.91 11.64 11.98
N ALA A 290 -16.12 10.36 12.30
CA ALA A 290 -17.32 9.61 11.92
C ALA A 290 -17.76 8.57 12.96
N SER A 291 -19.01 8.09 12.89
CA SER A 291 -19.44 6.87 13.59
C SER A 291 -19.11 5.57 12.83
N THR A 292 -18.85 5.67 11.53
CA THR A 292 -18.16 4.68 10.69
C THR A 292 -17.63 5.40 9.45
N LEU A 293 -16.40 5.11 9.03
CA LEU A 293 -15.79 5.72 7.85
C LEU A 293 -15.54 4.68 6.76
N VAL A 294 -15.99 4.98 5.55
CA VAL A 294 -15.66 4.23 4.34
C VAL A 294 -15.05 5.19 3.32
N VAL A 295 -13.81 4.94 2.92
CA VAL A 295 -13.14 5.60 1.80
C VAL A 295 -13.10 4.62 0.64
N LYS A 296 -13.77 4.94 -0.47
CA LYS A 296 -13.75 4.10 -1.68
C LYS A 296 -12.42 4.22 -2.43
N ASN A 297 -12.30 3.44 -3.51
CA ASN A 297 -11.06 3.21 -4.24
C ASN A 297 -10.47 4.50 -4.86
N GLY A 298 -9.15 4.57 -4.99
CA GLY A 298 -8.45 5.64 -5.73
C GLY A 298 -8.45 7.04 -5.10
N ALA A 299 -9.17 7.27 -3.99
CA ALA A 299 -9.25 8.57 -3.32
C ALA A 299 -7.87 9.10 -2.85
N ASP A 300 -7.72 10.42 -2.79
CA ASP A 300 -6.48 11.10 -2.39
C ASP A 300 -6.75 11.99 -1.15
N LEU A 301 -6.33 11.50 0.01
CA LEU A 301 -6.57 12.13 1.32
C LEU A 301 -5.27 12.75 1.84
N SER A 302 -5.21 14.08 1.86
CA SER A 302 -4.11 14.88 2.40
C SER A 302 -4.57 15.61 3.67
N LEU A 303 -4.21 15.08 4.83
CA LEU A 303 -4.81 15.40 6.13
C LEU A 303 -3.78 15.97 7.13
N GLY A 304 -3.83 17.28 7.37
CA GLY A 304 -3.09 17.94 8.44
C GLY A 304 -3.93 18.08 9.72
N SER A 305 -3.57 17.37 10.79
CA SER A 305 -4.09 17.59 12.14
C SER A 305 -3.08 18.35 13.01
N GLY A 306 -3.55 19.04 14.04
CA GLY A 306 -2.72 19.88 14.89
C GLY A 306 -2.34 19.20 16.19
N ASP A 307 -2.40 19.96 17.29
CA ASP A 307 -1.70 19.64 18.53
C ASP A 307 -2.44 18.66 19.46
N GLU A 308 -3.76 18.52 19.32
CA GLU A 308 -4.63 17.76 20.26
C GLU A 308 -5.54 16.72 19.60
N GLY A 309 -5.73 16.77 18.28
CA GLY A 309 -6.73 15.95 17.58
C GLY A 309 -6.15 14.90 16.62
N TYR A 310 -7.03 14.01 16.19
CA TYR A 310 -6.68 12.88 15.32
C TYR A 310 -6.76 13.25 13.84
N GLY A 311 -5.97 12.59 13.00
CA GLY A 311 -6.13 12.65 11.54
C GLY A 311 -7.51 12.12 11.17
N ILE A 312 -7.70 10.80 11.27
CA ILE A 312 -8.96 10.10 11.13
C ILE A 312 -9.38 9.52 12.49
N TYR A 313 -10.58 9.85 12.95
CA TYR A 313 -11.21 9.24 14.13
C TYR A 313 -12.54 8.58 13.77
N SER A 314 -12.73 7.32 14.15
CA SER A 314 -14.00 6.63 14.06
C SER A 314 -14.39 6.00 15.40
N THR A 315 -15.66 6.14 15.79
CA THR A 315 -16.24 5.32 16.87
C THR A 315 -16.68 3.93 16.37
N GLY A 316 -16.62 3.68 15.07
CA GLY A 316 -16.90 2.40 14.44
C GLY A 316 -15.72 1.89 13.60
N ASN A 317 -16.00 1.10 12.58
CA ASN A 317 -14.98 0.59 11.66
C ASN A 317 -14.42 1.71 10.77
N ILE A 318 -13.22 1.47 10.24
CA ILE A 318 -12.59 2.28 9.19
C ILE A 318 -12.23 1.35 8.03
N THR A 319 -12.80 1.59 6.85
CA THR A 319 -12.45 0.89 5.62
C THR A 319 -11.86 1.87 4.62
N ILE A 320 -10.61 1.63 4.23
CA ILE A 320 -9.88 2.35 3.18
C ILE A 320 -9.79 1.44 1.96
N GLY A 321 -10.23 1.92 0.80
CA GLY A 321 -10.34 1.14 -0.44
C GLY A 321 -9.00 0.86 -1.14
N ASP A 322 -9.11 0.21 -2.31
CA ASP A 322 -7.97 -0.15 -3.15
C ASP A 322 -7.40 1.09 -3.86
N ASN A 323 -6.09 1.18 -3.98
CA ASN A 323 -5.33 2.28 -4.62
C ASN A 323 -5.54 3.68 -3.96
N VAL A 324 -6.08 3.75 -2.75
CA VAL A 324 -6.22 5.00 -1.99
C VAL A 324 -4.86 5.52 -1.56
N LYS A 325 -4.65 6.83 -1.66
CA LYS A 325 -3.53 7.53 -1.03
C LYS A 325 -3.99 8.18 0.27
N LEU A 326 -3.27 7.90 1.35
CA LEU A 326 -3.49 8.56 2.64
C LEU A 326 -2.18 9.17 3.12
N LYS A 327 -2.11 10.50 3.03
CA LYS A 327 -1.08 11.29 3.70
C LYS A 327 -1.67 11.95 4.93
N ALA A 328 -1.14 11.62 6.11
CA ALA A 328 -1.58 12.22 7.37
C ALA A 328 -0.40 12.74 8.19
N THR A 329 -0.49 13.98 8.67
CA THR A 329 0.57 14.66 9.44
C THR A 329 -0.02 15.43 10.61
N GLY A 330 0.49 15.24 11.82
CA GLY A 330 0.09 16.00 13.01
C GLY A 330 0.68 15.43 14.30
N THR A 331 0.28 15.94 15.47
CA THR A 331 0.77 15.37 16.74
C THR A 331 -0.03 14.12 17.16
N GLY A 332 -1.36 14.15 17.03
CA GLY A 332 -2.24 13.06 17.44
C GLY A 332 -2.14 11.82 16.56
N THR A 333 -2.88 10.76 16.94
CA THR A 333 -2.96 9.53 16.14
C THR A 333 -3.50 9.80 14.74
N ALA A 334 -2.82 9.27 13.72
CA ALA A 334 -3.19 9.49 12.34
C ALA A 334 -4.47 8.73 11.93
N VAL A 335 -4.64 7.46 12.36
CA VAL A 335 -5.88 6.69 12.13
C VAL A 335 -6.30 5.94 13.41
N TYR A 336 -7.47 6.27 13.94
CA TYR A 336 -7.93 5.83 15.28
C TYR A 336 -9.35 5.24 15.23
N ALA A 337 -9.48 3.93 15.44
CA ALA A 337 -10.76 3.22 15.59
C ALA A 337 -10.99 2.87 17.09
N TYR A 338 -11.98 3.53 17.71
CA TYR A 338 -12.06 3.61 19.17
C TYR A 338 -12.80 2.46 19.88
N ASN A 339 -14.01 2.10 19.47
CA ASN A 339 -14.83 1.19 20.29
C ASN A 339 -14.34 -0.27 20.25
N THR A 340 -14.68 -1.05 21.27
CA THR A 340 -14.32 -2.47 21.38
C THR A 340 -14.71 -3.27 20.13
N GLY A 341 -13.76 -3.96 19.52
CA GLY A 341 -13.95 -4.76 18.30
C GLY A 341 -13.90 -3.97 16.98
N THR A 342 -13.87 -2.63 17.02
CA THR A 342 -13.78 -1.82 15.80
C THR A 342 -12.47 -2.06 15.06
N SER A 343 -12.56 -2.33 13.76
CA SER A 343 -11.45 -2.81 12.95
C SER A 343 -11.08 -1.81 11.85
N ILE A 344 -9.80 -1.83 11.46
CA ILE A 344 -9.25 -1.03 10.37
C ILE A 344 -8.90 -1.96 9.20
N VAL A 345 -9.40 -1.63 8.03
CA VAL A 345 -9.12 -2.31 6.76
C VAL A 345 -8.49 -1.32 5.80
N VAL A 346 -7.37 -1.70 5.18
CA VAL A 346 -6.71 -0.98 4.09
C VAL A 346 -6.64 -1.90 2.87
N GLY A 347 -7.16 -1.40 1.75
CA GLY A 347 -7.25 -2.09 0.48
C GLY A 347 -5.91 -2.34 -0.21
N LYS A 348 -5.98 -2.96 -1.38
CA LYS A 348 -4.81 -3.33 -2.19
C LYS A 348 -4.16 -2.09 -2.76
N ASN A 349 -2.84 -2.12 -2.97
CA ASN A 349 -2.08 -1.03 -3.61
C ASN A 349 -2.23 0.36 -2.94
N ALA A 350 -2.78 0.46 -1.72
CA ALA A 350 -2.95 1.73 -1.04
C ALA A 350 -1.58 2.28 -0.58
N ASP A 351 -1.37 3.59 -0.70
CA ASP A 351 -0.10 4.26 -0.38
C ASP A 351 -0.27 5.20 0.81
N ILE A 352 0.45 4.92 1.90
CA ILE A 352 0.21 5.48 3.23
C ILE A 352 1.50 6.16 3.74
N ASP A 353 1.55 7.49 3.74
CA ASP A 353 2.68 8.28 4.29
C ASP A 353 2.21 9.05 5.54
N ILE A 354 2.63 8.58 6.72
CA ILE A 354 2.17 9.09 8.01
C ILE A 354 3.34 9.68 8.81
N VAL A 355 3.07 10.84 9.43
CA VAL A 355 3.89 11.47 10.47
C VAL A 355 2.99 11.77 11.68
N SER A 356 3.29 11.18 12.83
CA SER A 356 2.56 11.39 14.09
C SER A 356 3.53 11.75 15.23
N ASP A 357 3.57 13.02 15.62
CA ASP A 357 4.62 13.57 16.48
C ASP A 357 4.42 13.29 17.98
N ASN A 358 3.25 12.82 18.42
CA ASN A 358 2.98 12.37 19.80
C ASN A 358 2.06 11.14 19.90
N GLY A 359 1.43 10.71 18.81
CA GLY A 359 0.42 9.65 18.79
C GLY A 359 0.88 8.36 18.12
N TYR A 360 -0.12 7.57 17.71
CA TYR A 360 0.07 6.34 16.95
C TYR A 360 -0.01 6.59 15.43
N GLY A 361 0.52 5.69 14.62
CA GLY A 361 0.19 5.66 13.18
C GLY A 361 -1.22 5.11 13.00
N PHE A 362 -1.42 3.86 13.43
CA PHE A 362 -2.72 3.19 13.47
C PHE A 362 -3.03 2.69 14.89
N TYR A 363 -4.25 2.95 15.37
CA TYR A 363 -4.80 2.42 16.62
C TYR A 363 -6.15 1.75 16.38
N SER A 364 -6.34 0.53 16.89
CA SER A 364 -7.60 -0.21 16.80
C SER A 364 -7.86 -1.05 18.04
N ASN A 365 -9.10 -1.05 18.52
CA ASN A 365 -9.60 -1.98 19.54
C ASN A 365 -10.18 -3.30 18.93
N GLY A 366 -9.84 -3.60 17.67
CA GLY A 366 -10.24 -4.78 16.91
C GLY A 366 -9.07 -5.35 16.09
N LYS A 367 -9.30 -5.70 14.82
CA LYS A 367 -8.26 -6.14 13.88
C LYS A 367 -7.74 -4.97 13.04
N ILE A 368 -6.46 -4.98 12.69
CA ILE A 368 -5.89 -4.14 11.62
C ILE A 368 -5.48 -5.04 10.45
N THR A 369 -5.90 -4.73 9.22
CA THR A 369 -5.52 -5.48 8.01
C THR A 369 -5.09 -4.53 6.89
N PHE A 370 -3.92 -4.78 6.32
CA PHE A 370 -3.41 -4.15 5.10
C PHE A 370 -3.35 -5.21 3.99
N SER A 371 -3.86 -4.90 2.80
CA SER A 371 -3.98 -5.88 1.71
C SER A 371 -2.72 -5.90 0.82
N ASP A 372 -2.62 -6.89 -0.09
CA ASP A 372 -1.48 -7.05 -0.99
C ASP A 372 -1.20 -5.79 -1.84
N GLY A 373 0.07 -5.54 -2.15
CA GLY A 373 0.55 -4.37 -2.88
C GLY A 373 0.58 -3.04 -2.09
N SER A 374 0.04 -2.99 -0.88
CA SER A 374 0.02 -1.75 -0.08
C SER A 374 1.42 -1.29 0.38
N SER A 375 1.58 0.02 0.48
CA SER A 375 2.80 0.75 0.85
C SER A 375 2.54 1.53 2.13
N LEU A 376 3.32 1.24 3.18
CA LEU A 376 3.22 1.85 4.50
C LEU A 376 4.53 2.55 4.84
N LYS A 377 4.48 3.86 5.08
CA LYS A 377 5.60 4.67 5.57
C LYS A 377 5.19 5.44 6.82
N LEU A 378 5.51 4.89 7.99
CA LEU A 378 5.03 5.39 9.28
C LEU A 378 6.19 5.95 10.10
N ARG A 379 6.19 7.26 10.33
CA ARG A 379 7.12 7.93 11.26
C ARG A 379 6.32 8.39 12.46
N THR A 380 6.57 7.81 13.64
CA THR A 380 5.71 8.01 14.81
C THR A 380 6.52 8.18 16.07
N GLN A 381 6.17 9.14 16.91
CA GLN A 381 6.88 9.30 18.18
C GLN A 381 6.58 8.14 19.14
N TYR A 382 5.33 7.66 19.25
CA TYR A 382 4.95 6.68 20.27
C TYR A 382 5.05 5.21 19.82
N MET A 383 4.05 4.70 19.09
CA MET A 383 4.05 3.38 18.45
C MET A 383 3.48 3.49 17.03
N ALA A 384 4.03 2.77 16.04
CA ALA A 384 3.53 2.91 14.68
C ALA A 384 2.17 2.23 14.47
N ILE A 385 1.99 1.01 15.00
CA ILE A 385 0.73 0.25 14.89
C ILE A 385 0.39 -0.40 16.25
N TYR A 386 -0.82 -0.17 16.73
CA TYR A 386 -1.36 -0.75 17.98
C TYR A 386 -2.73 -1.40 17.75
N ALA A 387 -2.79 -2.73 17.92
CA ALA A 387 -4.03 -3.50 17.85
C ALA A 387 -4.34 -4.18 19.19
N ASN A 388 -5.26 -3.58 19.95
CA ASN A 388 -5.72 -4.08 21.26
C ASN A 388 -6.67 -5.29 21.14
N GLY A 389 -7.23 -5.54 19.95
CA GLY A 389 -8.16 -6.63 19.70
C GLY A 389 -7.46 -7.96 19.44
N SER A 390 -8.10 -9.05 19.84
CA SER A 390 -7.62 -10.43 19.61
C SER A 390 -7.53 -10.83 18.12
N GLY A 391 -8.14 -10.06 17.22
CA GLY A 391 -8.04 -10.24 15.77
C GLY A 391 -6.67 -9.90 15.17
N GLY A 392 -5.84 -9.14 15.89
CA GLY A 392 -4.44 -8.95 15.56
C GLY A 392 -4.13 -7.93 14.46
N VAL A 393 -2.93 -8.05 13.88
CA VAL A 393 -2.45 -7.24 12.75
C VAL A 393 -2.09 -8.19 11.59
N GLN A 394 -2.53 -7.87 10.38
CA GLN A 394 -2.17 -8.63 9.18
C GLN A 394 -1.72 -7.68 8.05
N PHE A 395 -0.60 -8.02 7.41
CA PHE A 395 -0.08 -7.39 6.21
C PHE A 395 -0.09 -8.42 5.06
N GLY A 396 -0.84 -8.18 4.00
CA GLY A 396 -0.93 -9.06 2.83
C GLY A 396 -1.62 -10.42 3.08
N SER A 397 -1.69 -11.22 2.02
CA SER A 397 -2.19 -12.60 2.05
C SER A 397 -1.08 -13.62 2.34
N VAL A 398 -1.46 -14.74 2.96
CA VAL A 398 -0.63 -15.96 3.05
C VAL A 398 -1.22 -16.98 2.06
N SER A 399 -0.50 -17.23 0.97
CA SER A 399 -0.79 -18.18 -0.10
C SER A 399 0.30 -19.25 -0.26
N ASN A 400 1.49 -19.05 0.33
CA ASN A 400 2.72 -19.79 0.09
C ASN A 400 3.12 -19.83 -1.39
N GLN A 401 2.90 -18.74 -2.13
CA GLN A 401 3.25 -18.57 -3.54
C GLN A 401 3.96 -17.25 -3.78
N THR A 402 4.93 -17.22 -4.71
CA THR A 402 5.71 -16.01 -5.02
C THR A 402 4.84 -14.92 -5.65
N LYS A 403 4.89 -13.69 -5.12
CA LYS A 403 4.11 -12.54 -5.63
C LYS A 403 4.91 -11.61 -6.55
N PRO A 404 4.29 -11.05 -7.61
CA PRO A 404 4.84 -9.95 -8.40
C PRO A 404 5.23 -8.71 -7.56
N ALA A 405 6.17 -7.91 -8.06
CA ALA A 405 6.79 -6.79 -7.32
C ALA A 405 5.80 -5.65 -6.93
N GLU A 406 4.70 -5.55 -7.66
CA GLU A 406 3.56 -4.66 -7.45
C GLU A 406 2.53 -5.21 -6.46
N GLN A 407 2.57 -6.51 -6.14
CA GLN A 407 1.71 -7.16 -5.14
C GLN A 407 2.41 -7.34 -3.78
N LYS A 408 3.71 -6.99 -3.69
CA LYS A 408 4.47 -6.97 -2.44
C LYS A 408 3.97 -5.87 -1.52
N VAL A 409 3.63 -6.23 -0.28
CA VAL A 409 3.37 -5.23 0.77
C VAL A 409 4.71 -4.68 1.25
N LYS A 410 4.81 -3.35 1.38
CA LYS A 410 6.04 -2.63 1.73
C LYS A 410 5.83 -1.87 3.02
N ILE A 411 6.72 -2.07 4.00
CA ILE A 411 6.59 -1.52 5.35
C ILE A 411 7.89 -0.80 5.72
N ASP A 412 7.82 0.52 5.91
CA ASP A 412 8.92 1.37 6.36
C ASP A 412 8.46 2.11 7.64
N ILE A 413 8.84 1.57 8.81
CA ILE A 413 8.43 2.06 10.13
C ILE A 413 9.63 2.64 10.87
N ASP A 414 9.46 3.86 11.42
CA ASP A 414 10.39 4.48 12.36
C ASP A 414 9.62 4.96 13.60
N SER A 415 9.85 4.31 14.74
CA SER A 415 9.10 4.48 16.00
C SER A 415 10.01 4.92 17.15
N ALA A 416 9.86 6.16 17.63
CA ALA A 416 10.90 6.83 18.43
C ALA A 416 10.92 6.49 19.93
N LEU A 417 9.79 6.12 20.55
CA LEU A 417 9.68 5.90 21.99
C LEU A 417 9.42 4.45 22.39
N GLU A 418 8.56 3.71 21.69
CA GLU A 418 8.22 2.33 22.07
C GLU A 418 8.29 1.34 20.91
N TYR A 419 7.15 0.83 20.43
CA TYR A 419 7.07 -0.35 19.58
C TYR A 419 6.93 -0.01 18.09
N GLY A 420 7.44 -0.89 17.22
CA GLY A 420 7.08 -0.87 15.80
C GLY A 420 5.63 -1.31 15.60
N VAL A 421 5.36 -2.61 15.82
CA VAL A 421 4.01 -3.19 15.80
C VAL A 421 3.72 -3.85 17.15
N TYR A 422 2.69 -3.37 17.85
CA TYR A 422 2.14 -3.95 19.08
C TYR A 422 0.79 -4.61 18.80
N SER A 423 0.57 -5.83 19.30
CA SER A 423 -0.76 -6.45 19.25
C SER A 423 -1.06 -7.44 20.38
N ILE A 424 -2.31 -7.45 20.83
CA ILE A 424 -2.86 -8.51 21.70
C ILE A 424 -3.27 -9.75 20.89
N GLY A 425 -3.59 -9.58 19.61
CA GLY A 425 -3.79 -10.68 18.66
C GLY A 425 -2.50 -11.09 17.94
N PRO A 426 -2.57 -12.07 17.02
CA PRO A 426 -1.41 -12.46 16.22
C PRO A 426 -0.95 -11.35 15.28
N ILE A 427 0.35 -11.33 14.97
CA ILE A 427 0.93 -10.43 13.96
C ILE A 427 1.36 -11.28 12.77
N ILE A 428 0.81 -11.00 11.59
CA ILE A 428 1.01 -11.79 10.37
C ILE A 428 1.57 -10.91 9.27
N PHE A 429 2.76 -11.22 8.79
CA PHE A 429 3.29 -10.74 7.52
C PHE A 429 3.04 -11.83 6.47
N GLY A 430 2.36 -11.48 5.39
CA GLY A 430 2.05 -12.36 4.27
C GLY A 430 3.27 -12.66 3.41
N ASP A 431 3.12 -13.56 2.44
CA ASP A 431 4.24 -13.90 1.55
C ASP A 431 4.71 -12.68 0.75
N ASP A 432 6.00 -12.66 0.42
CA ASP A 432 6.66 -11.62 -0.38
C ASP A 432 6.58 -10.19 0.18
N THR A 433 6.33 -10.02 1.48
CA THR A 433 6.39 -8.72 2.15
C THR A 433 7.84 -8.20 2.24
N ASP A 434 8.04 -6.90 2.01
CA ASP A 434 9.31 -6.19 2.27
C ASP A 434 9.15 -5.35 3.56
N VAL A 435 9.87 -5.70 4.63
CA VAL A 435 9.72 -5.14 5.98
C VAL A 435 10.99 -4.43 6.44
N ASN A 436 10.89 -3.15 6.79
CA ASN A 436 11.88 -2.38 7.54
C ASN A 436 11.19 -1.76 8.76
N ILE A 437 11.60 -2.18 9.96
CA ILE A 437 11.06 -1.64 11.22
C ILE A 437 12.23 -1.18 12.09
N LYS A 438 12.25 0.11 12.40
CA LYS A 438 13.05 0.70 13.47
C LYS A 438 12.13 1.06 14.62
N SER A 439 12.58 0.74 15.83
CA SER A 439 11.85 1.00 17.07
C SER A 439 12.82 1.31 18.19
N ARG A 440 12.34 1.91 19.28
CA ARG A 440 13.13 2.02 20.50
C ARG A 440 13.09 0.72 21.29
N TYR A 441 11.91 0.28 21.70
CA TYR A 441 11.76 -0.82 22.64
C TYR A 441 11.80 -2.19 21.96
N ALA A 442 10.78 -2.54 21.17
CA ALA A 442 10.76 -3.76 20.38
C ALA A 442 10.10 -3.58 19.02
N SER A 443 10.67 -4.19 17.97
CA SER A 443 10.20 -4.02 16.60
C SER A 443 8.83 -4.67 16.40
N ILE A 444 8.64 -5.87 16.97
CA ILE A 444 7.39 -6.63 16.95
C ILE A 444 7.10 -7.13 18.36
N TYR A 445 5.89 -6.87 18.87
CA TYR A 445 5.46 -7.29 20.21
C TYR A 445 4.03 -7.85 20.18
N ALA A 446 3.92 -9.17 20.21
CA ALA A 446 2.65 -9.90 20.33
C ALA A 446 2.46 -10.35 21.79
N VAL A 447 1.31 -10.06 22.40
CA VAL A 447 1.11 -10.27 23.85
C VAL A 447 0.76 -11.73 24.19
N GLY A 448 1.41 -12.27 25.22
CA GLY A 448 1.05 -13.55 25.83
C GLY A 448 1.25 -14.73 24.87
N THR A 449 0.16 -15.43 24.52
CA THR A 449 0.19 -16.59 23.61
C THR A 449 0.07 -16.20 22.12
N ALA A 450 -0.04 -14.91 21.81
CA ALA A 450 -0.16 -14.43 20.44
C ALA A 450 1.11 -14.70 19.62
N ARG A 451 0.94 -15.13 18.37
CA ARG A 451 2.04 -15.55 17.48
C ARG A 451 2.48 -14.47 16.51
N VAL A 452 3.74 -14.55 16.10
CA VAL A 452 4.29 -13.80 14.96
C VAL A 452 4.50 -14.77 13.80
N ASN A 453 3.76 -14.58 12.72
CA ASN A 453 3.92 -15.35 11.49
C ASN A 453 4.56 -14.46 10.43
N ILE A 454 5.63 -14.93 9.80
CA ILE A 454 6.33 -14.26 8.70
C ILE A 454 6.20 -15.17 7.48
N GLY A 455 5.63 -14.67 6.38
CA GLY A 455 5.34 -15.44 5.18
C GLY A 455 6.57 -15.83 4.37
N SER A 456 6.37 -16.69 3.38
CA SER A 456 7.41 -17.16 2.46
C SER A 456 7.94 -16.02 1.58
N HIS A 457 9.21 -16.07 1.18
CA HIS A 457 9.91 -15.00 0.42
C HIS A 457 9.91 -13.61 1.09
N THR A 458 9.48 -13.49 2.35
CA THR A 458 9.46 -12.23 3.09
C THR A 458 10.88 -11.78 3.40
N LYS A 459 11.16 -10.49 3.18
CA LYS A 459 12.40 -9.84 3.59
C LYS A 459 12.13 -8.96 4.78
N ALA A 460 12.90 -9.11 5.86
CA ALA A 460 12.72 -8.28 7.05
C ALA A 460 14.05 -7.75 7.60
N THR A 461 14.07 -6.45 7.89
CA THR A 461 15.08 -5.80 8.74
C THR A 461 14.37 -5.24 9.97
N LEU A 462 14.68 -5.81 11.13
CA LEU A 462 14.08 -5.44 12.41
C LEU A 462 15.16 -4.86 13.33
N THR A 463 15.03 -3.59 13.71
CA THR A 463 15.98 -2.89 14.58
C THR A 463 15.30 -2.35 15.83
N SER A 464 15.83 -2.69 17.00
CA SER A 464 15.42 -2.12 18.30
C SER A 464 16.61 -1.64 19.11
N SER A 465 16.49 -0.47 19.74
CA SER A 465 17.61 0.22 20.40
C SER A 465 17.70 0.01 21.91
N SER A 466 16.67 -0.52 22.58
CA SER A 466 16.68 -0.79 24.03
C SER A 466 16.16 -2.16 24.48
N TYR A 467 15.40 -2.92 23.67
CA TYR A 467 14.92 -4.26 24.07
C TYR A 467 14.86 -5.26 22.90
N GLN A 468 13.82 -6.09 22.75
CA GLN A 468 13.86 -7.25 21.85
C GLN A 468 13.71 -6.89 20.35
N GLY A 469 14.13 -7.78 19.45
CA GLY A 469 13.73 -7.72 18.04
C GLY A 469 12.26 -8.15 17.86
N ILE A 470 11.96 -9.38 18.27
CA ILE A 470 10.62 -9.97 18.29
C ILE A 470 10.30 -10.47 19.70
N TYR A 471 9.15 -10.07 20.24
CA TYR A 471 8.53 -10.68 21.42
C TYR A 471 7.18 -11.29 21.04
N SER A 472 6.91 -12.52 21.47
CA SER A 472 5.65 -13.20 21.20
C SER A 472 5.41 -14.39 22.14
N GLY A 473 4.29 -15.09 21.97
CA GLY A 473 4.14 -16.46 22.48
C GLY A 473 4.98 -17.46 21.68
N GLY A 474 4.97 -17.33 20.35
CA GLY A 474 5.72 -18.14 19.40
C GLY A 474 5.96 -17.43 18.06
N THR A 475 6.91 -17.92 17.27
CA THR A 475 7.30 -17.34 15.97
C THR A 475 7.40 -18.43 14.90
N ASN A 476 6.77 -18.19 13.74
CA ASN A 476 6.92 -19.01 12.54
C ASN A 476 7.43 -18.17 11.36
N ILE A 477 8.37 -18.71 10.59
CA ILE A 477 8.96 -18.07 9.40
C ILE A 477 8.76 -18.99 8.19
N GLY A 478 8.23 -18.49 7.08
CA GLY A 478 7.93 -19.25 5.86
C GLY A 478 9.17 -19.60 5.01
N ASP A 479 8.96 -20.34 3.93
CA ASP A 479 10.04 -20.79 3.03
C ASP A 479 10.74 -19.60 2.33
N ASN A 480 12.04 -19.69 2.08
CA ASN A 480 12.85 -18.72 1.32
C ASN A 480 12.87 -17.28 1.91
N ALA A 481 12.57 -17.11 3.20
CA ALA A 481 12.58 -15.81 3.86
C ALA A 481 14.00 -15.32 4.25
N ASP A 482 14.22 -14.01 4.28
CA ASP A 482 15.50 -13.34 4.59
C ASP A 482 15.30 -12.33 5.72
N ILE A 483 15.66 -12.75 6.94
CA ILE A 483 15.26 -12.10 8.20
C ILE A 483 16.49 -11.64 8.97
N ASN A 484 16.66 -10.33 9.09
CA ASN A 484 17.80 -9.67 9.72
C ASN A 484 17.33 -8.90 10.96
N ILE A 485 17.74 -9.35 12.14
CA ILE A 485 17.35 -8.77 13.44
C ILE A 485 18.57 -8.15 14.11
N LYS A 486 18.47 -6.88 14.53
CA LYS A 486 19.46 -6.17 15.34
C LYS A 486 18.79 -5.60 16.59
N SER A 487 19.06 -6.21 17.74
CA SER A 487 18.42 -5.86 19.01
C SER A 487 19.44 -5.46 20.08
N TYR A 488 19.03 -4.58 20.98
CA TYR A 488 19.82 -4.30 22.18
C TYR A 488 19.65 -5.41 23.23
N GLY A 489 18.40 -5.82 23.49
CA GLY A 489 18.05 -7.02 24.25
C GLY A 489 18.01 -8.26 23.35
N ARG A 490 17.10 -9.19 23.65
CA ARG A 490 16.97 -10.48 22.92
C ARG A 490 16.67 -10.31 21.43
N GLY A 491 17.15 -11.22 20.59
CA GLY A 491 16.75 -11.22 19.16
C GLY A 491 15.29 -11.65 18.98
N ILE A 492 14.98 -12.88 19.38
CA ILE A 492 13.62 -13.45 19.42
C ILE A 492 13.35 -13.95 20.85
N ASP A 493 12.16 -13.65 21.38
CA ASP A 493 11.73 -13.97 22.75
C ASP A 493 10.32 -14.59 22.72
N ASN A 494 10.24 -15.92 22.72
CA ASN A 494 8.99 -16.69 22.60
C ASN A 494 8.56 -17.26 23.96
N THR A 495 7.49 -16.69 24.53
CA THR A 495 7.14 -16.84 25.96
C THR A 495 6.03 -17.84 26.29
N ASP A 496 5.39 -18.49 25.31
CA ASP A 496 4.29 -19.40 25.59
C ASP A 496 4.76 -20.81 25.99
N LEU A 497 4.40 -21.22 27.20
CA LEU A 497 4.62 -22.55 27.77
C LEU A 497 3.80 -23.65 27.05
N ASN A 498 2.68 -23.30 26.43
CA ASN A 498 1.71 -24.23 25.83
C ASN A 498 1.66 -24.14 24.29
N GLY A 499 2.33 -23.14 23.71
CA GLY A 499 2.35 -22.88 22.27
C GLY A 499 3.49 -23.61 21.54
N GLU A 500 3.76 -23.16 20.31
CA GLU A 500 5.00 -23.47 19.61
C GLU A 500 6.05 -22.39 19.91
N GLY A 501 7.33 -22.77 19.91
CA GLY A 501 8.45 -21.85 20.12
C GLY A 501 8.83 -21.13 18.84
N LEU A 502 9.99 -21.47 18.28
CA LEU A 502 10.44 -20.99 16.97
C LEU A 502 10.36 -22.11 15.92
N SER A 503 9.66 -21.85 14.82
CA SER A 503 9.68 -22.70 13.62
C SER A 503 10.08 -21.91 12.38
N THR A 504 10.72 -22.59 11.42
CA THR A 504 11.05 -22.01 10.11
C THR A 504 10.77 -23.03 9.01
N GLY A 505 10.37 -22.54 7.85
CA GLY A 505 10.40 -23.25 6.57
C GLY A 505 11.81 -23.55 6.08
N LYS A 506 11.94 -23.89 4.80
CA LYS A 506 13.18 -24.23 4.10
C LYS A 506 13.87 -23.01 3.49
N GLN A 507 15.17 -23.13 3.23
CA GLN A 507 16.02 -22.09 2.62
C GLN A 507 15.87 -20.71 3.30
N VAL A 508 15.60 -20.68 4.61
CA VAL A 508 15.46 -19.45 5.40
C VAL A 508 16.84 -18.95 5.79
N ALA A 509 17.12 -17.68 5.47
CA ALA A 509 18.22 -16.92 6.05
C ALA A 509 17.70 -16.18 7.31
N LEU A 510 18.25 -16.50 8.47
CA LEU A 510 17.95 -15.83 9.74
C LEU A 510 19.25 -15.33 10.38
N LYS A 511 19.46 -14.01 10.33
CA LYS A 511 20.59 -13.33 10.95
C LYS A 511 20.11 -12.57 12.19
N ILE A 512 20.76 -12.78 13.33
CA ILE A 512 20.45 -12.11 14.60
C ILE A 512 21.72 -11.53 15.20
N VAL A 513 21.68 -10.25 15.59
CA VAL A 513 22.71 -9.60 16.39
C VAL A 513 22.05 -9.01 17.65
N SER A 514 22.33 -9.61 18.81
CA SER A 514 21.86 -9.16 20.12
C SER A 514 23.02 -8.63 20.97
N ALA A 515 22.88 -7.42 21.52
CA ALA A 515 23.99 -6.77 22.23
C ALA A 515 24.16 -7.25 23.69
N THR A 516 23.07 -7.31 24.45
CA THR A 516 23.13 -7.51 25.92
C THR A 516 22.48 -8.80 26.43
N GLN A 517 21.76 -9.53 25.57
CA GLN A 517 20.99 -10.71 25.93
C GLN A 517 21.01 -11.78 24.82
N ASP A 518 20.31 -12.88 25.03
CA ASP A 518 20.30 -14.05 24.15
C ASP A 518 19.79 -13.76 22.72
N GLY A 519 20.29 -14.48 21.73
CA GLY A 519 19.86 -14.34 20.33
C GLY A 519 18.45 -14.87 20.12
N ILE A 520 18.20 -16.10 20.56
CA ILE A 520 16.88 -16.71 20.65
C ILE A 520 16.66 -17.18 22.09
N THR A 521 15.63 -16.66 22.75
CA THR A 521 15.04 -17.23 23.97
C THR A 521 13.69 -17.84 23.61
N THR A 522 13.44 -19.09 24.01
CA THR A 522 12.10 -19.67 23.92
C THR A 522 11.78 -20.58 25.11
N PHE A 523 10.51 -20.66 25.48
CA PHE A 523 10.04 -21.63 26.46
C PHE A 523 9.69 -23.00 25.84
N ASN A 524 9.64 -23.10 24.51
CA ASN A 524 9.23 -24.28 23.78
C ASN A 524 10.29 -24.76 22.76
N ASN A 525 9.93 -25.69 21.87
CA ASN A 525 10.85 -26.25 20.88
C ASN A 525 11.33 -25.21 19.85
N VAL A 526 12.56 -25.41 19.35
CA VAL A 526 13.09 -24.76 18.14
C VAL A 526 13.13 -25.80 17.02
N SER A 527 12.48 -25.54 15.88
CA SER A 527 12.45 -26.43 14.72
C SER A 527 12.83 -25.70 13.45
N LEU A 528 14.11 -25.77 13.10
CA LEU A 528 14.67 -25.18 11.89
C LEU A 528 14.51 -26.14 10.71
N GLY A 529 14.11 -25.61 9.56
CA GLY A 529 13.82 -26.35 8.33
C GLY A 529 15.07 -26.82 7.57
N ASP A 530 14.86 -27.31 6.36
CA ASP A 530 15.93 -27.83 5.50
C ASP A 530 16.66 -26.67 4.79
N GLU A 531 17.97 -26.80 4.58
CA GLU A 531 18.78 -25.86 3.77
C GLU A 531 18.84 -24.42 4.31
N ASN A 532 18.56 -24.23 5.61
CA ASN A 532 18.53 -22.91 6.26
C ASN A 532 19.94 -22.39 6.57
N ILE A 533 20.09 -21.06 6.59
CA ILE A 533 21.31 -20.35 7.00
C ILE A 533 20.99 -19.53 8.25
N ILE A 534 21.53 -19.95 9.39
CA ILE A 534 21.29 -19.34 10.70
C ILE A 534 22.60 -18.70 11.18
N ASP A 535 22.61 -17.40 11.43
CA ASP A 535 23.78 -16.63 11.88
C ASP A 535 23.41 -15.78 13.09
N ILE A 536 23.86 -16.19 14.28
CA ILE A 536 23.48 -15.56 15.55
C ILE A 536 24.73 -15.09 16.28
N THR A 537 24.81 -13.78 16.52
CA THR A 537 25.86 -13.13 17.32
C THR A 537 25.24 -12.47 18.56
N SER A 538 25.45 -13.08 19.72
CA SER A 538 24.92 -12.65 21.02
C SER A 538 26.03 -12.18 21.94
N LEU A 539 26.42 -10.90 21.81
CA LEU A 539 27.69 -10.37 22.35
C LEU A 539 27.85 -10.55 23.88
N SER A 540 26.75 -10.58 24.63
CA SER A 540 26.75 -10.79 26.09
C SER A 540 25.89 -11.98 26.55
N GLY A 541 25.26 -12.72 25.63
CA GLY A 541 24.18 -13.68 25.90
C GLY A 541 24.34 -15.01 25.15
N ARG A 542 23.40 -15.93 25.34
CA ARG A 542 23.37 -17.25 24.70
C ARG A 542 22.90 -17.10 23.25
N ALA A 543 23.47 -17.81 22.28
CA ALA A 543 22.98 -17.70 20.90
C ALA A 543 21.59 -18.35 20.76
N ILE A 544 21.40 -19.57 21.29
CA ILE A 544 20.09 -20.23 21.42
C ILE A 544 19.90 -20.66 22.88
N HIS A 545 18.74 -20.33 23.46
CA HIS A 545 18.37 -20.65 24.83
C HIS A 545 16.93 -21.16 24.89
N THR A 546 16.71 -22.37 25.41
CA THR A 546 15.38 -22.96 25.60
C THR A 546 15.13 -23.36 27.06
N TYR A 547 14.03 -22.91 27.67
CA TYR A 547 13.73 -23.16 29.09
C TYR A 547 13.08 -24.53 29.38
N TYR A 548 12.11 -24.94 28.55
CA TYR A 548 11.43 -26.25 28.66
C TYR A 548 11.33 -26.96 27.30
N GLY A 549 12.02 -26.43 26.28
CA GLY A 549 12.01 -26.92 24.91
C GLY A 549 12.66 -28.29 24.78
N LYS A 550 11.83 -29.33 24.60
CA LYS A 550 12.28 -30.72 24.43
C LYS A 550 13.16 -30.91 23.18
N THR A 551 13.06 -30.05 22.18
CA THR A 551 13.83 -30.20 20.94
C THR A 551 14.37 -28.86 20.44
N VAL A 552 15.66 -28.81 20.16
CA VAL A 552 16.28 -27.87 19.22
C VAL A 552 16.69 -28.70 18.00
N LYS A 553 16.01 -28.52 16.86
CA LYS A 553 16.23 -29.27 15.63
C LYS A 553 16.80 -28.36 14.55
N VAL A 554 17.90 -28.78 13.94
CA VAL A 554 18.44 -28.29 12.66
C VAL A 554 18.17 -29.38 11.63
N SER A 555 17.35 -29.14 10.61
CA SER A 555 17.08 -30.17 9.59
C SER A 555 18.22 -30.24 8.54
N PRO A 556 18.24 -31.24 7.63
CA PRO A 556 19.36 -31.50 6.72
C PRO A 556 19.84 -30.30 5.89
N ASN A 557 21.09 -30.41 5.42
CA ASN A 557 21.80 -29.46 4.55
C ASN A 557 21.90 -28.01 5.07
N SER A 558 21.49 -27.74 6.31
CA SER A 558 21.49 -26.39 6.89
C SER A 558 22.87 -25.97 7.39
N THR A 559 23.12 -24.66 7.42
CA THR A 559 24.32 -24.07 8.01
C THR A 559 23.96 -23.19 9.20
N MET A 560 24.68 -23.37 10.32
CA MET A 560 24.47 -22.62 11.55
C MET A 560 25.80 -22.07 12.08
N TYR A 561 25.85 -20.75 12.27
CA TYR A 561 26.93 -20.01 12.92
C TYR A 561 26.40 -19.42 14.23
N LEU A 562 26.96 -19.83 15.36
CA LEU A 562 26.62 -19.31 16.69
C LEU A 562 27.85 -18.64 17.30
N ASN A 563 27.71 -17.39 17.73
CA ASN A 563 28.71 -16.65 18.49
C ASN A 563 28.03 -16.06 19.74
N GLY A 564 28.61 -16.28 20.92
CA GLY A 564 28.10 -15.67 22.15
C GLY A 564 28.63 -16.30 23.44
N ARG A 565 27.94 -16.05 24.55
CA ARG A 565 28.29 -16.60 25.87
C ARG A 565 28.18 -18.12 25.89
N THR A 566 27.05 -18.67 25.48
CA THR A 566 26.88 -20.11 25.17
C THR A 566 26.40 -20.22 23.73
N GLY A 567 26.78 -21.25 22.98
CA GLY A 567 26.16 -21.53 21.68
C GLY A 567 24.71 -21.97 21.83
N VAL A 568 24.49 -23.21 22.27
CA VAL A 568 23.15 -23.74 22.56
C VAL A 568 23.02 -24.02 24.07
N PHE A 569 21.98 -23.52 24.72
CA PHE A 569 21.67 -23.78 26.14
C PHE A 569 20.23 -24.29 26.29
N GLN A 570 20.06 -25.59 26.50
CA GLN A 570 18.77 -26.27 26.56
C GLN A 570 18.47 -26.80 27.97
N GLU A 571 17.67 -26.04 28.72
CA GLU A 571 17.00 -26.50 29.94
C GLU A 571 15.74 -27.31 29.56
N GLY A 572 15.42 -28.32 30.38
CA GLY A 572 14.29 -29.21 30.13
C GLY A 572 14.38 -30.54 30.87
N ALA A 573 13.56 -31.51 30.47
CA ALA A 573 13.63 -32.89 30.99
C ALA A 573 14.80 -33.67 30.39
N THR A 574 15.11 -34.85 30.93
CA THR A 574 16.14 -35.77 30.40
C THR A 574 15.86 -36.29 28.98
N SER A 575 14.61 -36.17 28.52
CA SER A 575 14.18 -36.46 27.15
C SER A 575 14.38 -35.31 26.16
N SER A 576 15.09 -34.24 26.56
CA SER A 576 15.44 -33.14 25.66
C SER A 576 16.44 -33.58 24.59
N ALA A 577 16.51 -32.86 23.47
CA ALA A 577 17.43 -33.18 22.38
C ALA A 577 17.86 -31.96 21.56
N PHE A 578 19.17 -31.84 21.30
CA PHE A 578 19.71 -31.03 20.20
C PHE A 578 20.03 -31.95 19.01
N ASN A 579 19.36 -31.77 17.88
CA ASN A 579 19.48 -32.67 16.72
C ASN A 579 19.93 -31.90 15.48
N VAL A 580 21.03 -32.32 14.87
CA VAL A 580 21.62 -31.75 13.66
C VAL A 580 21.50 -32.74 12.50
N GLY A 581 20.72 -32.37 11.49
CA GLY A 581 20.39 -33.20 10.34
C GLY A 581 21.56 -33.50 9.40
N THR A 582 21.36 -34.47 8.50
CA THR A 582 22.39 -34.97 7.58
C THR A 582 22.94 -33.86 6.69
N GLY A 583 24.26 -33.85 6.47
CA GLY A 583 24.93 -32.86 5.62
C GLY A 583 25.07 -31.45 6.23
N SER A 584 24.42 -31.16 7.36
CA SER A 584 24.41 -29.83 7.97
C SER A 584 25.77 -29.45 8.56
N THR A 585 26.09 -28.16 8.51
CA THR A 585 27.33 -27.56 9.06
C THR A 585 26.99 -26.69 10.26
N VAL A 586 27.66 -26.90 11.39
CA VAL A 586 27.49 -26.13 12.62
C VAL A 586 28.84 -25.61 13.08
N LYS A 587 28.98 -24.29 13.22
CA LYS A 587 30.12 -23.63 13.85
C LYS A 587 29.66 -22.88 15.09
N ILE A 588 30.38 -23.05 16.20
CA ILE A 588 30.11 -22.39 17.47
C ILE A 588 31.41 -21.78 17.99
N ASP A 589 31.46 -20.45 18.11
CA ASP A 589 32.50 -19.72 18.83
C ASP A 589 31.90 -19.22 20.17
N ALA A 590 32.22 -19.87 21.30
CA ALA A 590 31.57 -19.63 22.59
C ALA A 590 32.54 -19.19 23.71
N ALA A 591 32.06 -18.31 24.59
CA ALA A 591 32.80 -17.91 25.79
C ALA A 591 32.76 -18.98 26.89
N GLU A 592 31.61 -19.61 27.10
CA GLU A 592 31.34 -20.70 28.05
C GLU A 592 31.02 -21.97 27.25
N GLU A 593 30.04 -22.80 27.61
CA GLU A 593 29.82 -24.04 26.86
C GLU A 593 29.43 -23.79 25.39
N GLY A 594 29.90 -24.66 24.48
CA GLY A 594 29.49 -24.63 23.07
C GLY A 594 28.05 -25.12 22.93
N ILE A 595 27.78 -26.29 23.52
CA ILE A 595 26.44 -26.86 23.68
C ILE A 595 26.29 -27.26 25.15
N TRP A 596 25.18 -26.88 25.76
CA TRP A 596 24.70 -27.32 27.06
C TRP A 596 23.28 -27.84 26.90
N THR A 597 23.00 -29.08 27.29
CA THR A 597 21.65 -29.66 27.24
C THR A 597 21.39 -30.64 28.37
N THR A 598 20.20 -30.56 28.96
CA THR A 598 19.71 -31.53 29.94
C THR A 598 19.30 -32.87 29.33
N GLY A 599 19.50 -33.08 28.02
CA GLY A 599 19.18 -34.32 27.32
C GLY A 599 20.28 -34.72 26.33
N SER A 600 19.89 -35.27 25.19
CA SER A 600 20.79 -35.86 24.19
C SER A 600 21.24 -34.87 23.12
N THR A 601 22.33 -35.16 22.42
CA THR A 601 22.78 -34.41 21.24
C THR A 601 23.05 -35.37 20.09
N THR A 602 22.39 -35.22 18.94
CA THR A 602 22.59 -36.10 17.78
C THR A 602 23.08 -35.31 16.57
N PHE A 603 24.30 -35.60 16.13
CA PHE A 603 24.81 -35.20 14.82
C PHE A 603 24.60 -36.36 13.84
N ALA A 604 23.78 -36.13 12.82
CA ALA A 604 23.46 -37.12 11.80
C ALA A 604 24.64 -37.33 10.82
N THR A 605 24.41 -38.14 9.79
CA THR A 605 25.46 -38.53 8.83
C THR A 605 26.02 -37.35 8.04
N ASN A 606 27.30 -37.40 7.67
CA ASN A 606 27.98 -36.36 6.86
C ASN A 606 27.86 -34.93 7.43
N THR A 607 27.63 -34.78 8.74
CA THR A 607 27.60 -33.47 9.41
C THR A 607 29.01 -32.90 9.58
N LYS A 608 29.12 -31.57 9.57
CA LYS A 608 30.36 -30.86 9.90
C LYS A 608 30.17 -30.06 11.18
N LEU A 609 31.02 -30.27 12.18
CA LEU A 609 30.97 -29.56 13.45
C LEU A 609 32.32 -28.89 13.72
N ASN A 610 32.29 -27.62 14.09
CA ASN A 610 33.46 -26.88 14.60
C ASN A 610 33.04 -26.10 15.85
N ILE A 611 33.32 -26.64 17.03
CA ILE A 611 33.10 -25.95 18.30
C ILE A 611 34.45 -25.46 18.82
N ARG A 612 34.56 -24.15 19.01
CA ARG A 612 35.60 -23.46 19.77
C ARG A 612 34.92 -22.80 20.96
N ALA A 613 34.93 -23.46 22.10
CA ALA A 613 34.14 -23.09 23.27
C ALA A 613 35.01 -22.87 24.50
N ALA A 614 34.38 -22.42 25.58
CA ALA A 614 34.98 -22.23 26.88
C ALA A 614 36.28 -21.41 26.77
N SER A 615 36.21 -20.16 26.31
CA SER A 615 37.33 -19.20 26.37
C SER A 615 37.34 -18.35 27.64
N ALA A 616 36.26 -18.37 28.43
CA ALA A 616 36.11 -17.73 29.72
C ALA A 616 36.55 -18.62 30.90
N TYR A 617 36.76 -18.02 32.07
CA TYR A 617 37.16 -18.71 33.29
C TYR A 617 36.05 -19.60 33.84
N GLY A 618 36.30 -20.91 33.93
CA GLY A 618 35.37 -21.87 34.54
C GLY A 618 35.65 -23.31 34.12
N ASP A 619 35.00 -24.25 34.81
CA ASP A 619 34.99 -25.67 34.46
C ASP A 619 33.91 -25.92 33.38
N ASN A 620 34.15 -25.35 32.19
CA ASN A 620 33.19 -25.30 31.08
C ASN A 620 33.62 -26.26 29.96
N SER A 621 32.68 -27.02 29.38
CA SER A 621 32.96 -28.01 28.31
C SER A 621 32.51 -27.54 26.93
N ALA A 622 33.11 -28.08 25.87
CA ALA A 622 32.66 -27.80 24.51
C ALA A 622 31.26 -28.36 24.24
N ILE A 623 30.96 -29.55 24.75
CA ILE A 623 29.63 -30.15 24.80
C ILE A 623 29.34 -30.66 26.21
N ARG A 624 28.20 -30.29 26.77
CA ARG A 624 27.70 -30.72 28.07
C ARG A 624 26.30 -31.29 27.90
N SER A 625 26.11 -32.57 28.22
CA SER A 625 24.94 -33.35 27.81
C SER A 625 24.59 -34.41 28.84
N MET A 626 23.40 -34.31 29.46
CA MET A 626 22.91 -35.32 30.41
C MET A 626 22.37 -36.59 29.72
N GLY A 627 22.37 -36.68 28.39
CA GLY A 627 21.87 -37.81 27.61
C GLY A 627 22.94 -38.50 26.74
N VAL A 628 22.59 -38.78 25.48
CA VAL A 628 23.45 -39.43 24.49
C VAL A 628 24.00 -38.39 23.51
N VAL A 629 25.31 -38.16 23.49
CA VAL A 629 25.99 -37.44 22.40
C VAL A 629 26.34 -38.43 21.30
N THR A 630 25.76 -38.30 20.11
CA THR A 630 25.97 -39.21 18.98
C THR A 630 26.58 -38.48 17.78
N PHE A 631 27.65 -39.03 17.24
CA PHE A 631 28.25 -38.64 15.96
C PHE A 631 28.11 -39.80 14.97
N ASN A 632 27.31 -39.62 13.92
CA ASN A 632 26.98 -40.66 12.96
C ASN A 632 27.93 -40.72 11.75
N LYS A 633 27.72 -41.74 10.89
CA LYS A 633 28.60 -42.10 9.79
C LYS A 633 29.02 -40.90 8.94
N ASP A 634 30.30 -40.84 8.59
CA ASP A 634 30.93 -39.84 7.74
C ASP A 634 30.94 -38.40 8.30
N SER A 635 30.52 -38.18 9.55
CA SER A 635 30.62 -36.87 10.20
C SER A 635 32.08 -36.43 10.39
N MET A 636 32.30 -35.11 10.36
CA MET A 636 33.60 -34.46 10.54
C MET A 636 33.50 -33.47 11.70
N ILE A 637 34.26 -33.69 12.77
CA ILE A 637 34.13 -32.92 14.01
C ILE A 637 35.45 -32.32 14.46
N TYR A 638 35.39 -31.05 14.82
CA TYR A 638 36.27 -30.43 15.80
C TYR A 638 35.48 -30.02 17.03
N ALA A 639 36.02 -30.33 18.21
CA ALA A 639 35.55 -29.79 19.47
C ALA A 639 36.75 -29.42 20.34
N GLU A 640 36.90 -28.13 20.61
CA GLU A 640 37.98 -27.55 21.40
C GLU A 640 37.42 -26.75 22.58
N THR A 641 37.95 -27.01 23.78
CA THR A 641 37.88 -26.06 24.89
C THR A 641 39.11 -25.17 24.87
N LEU A 642 38.92 -23.86 25.10
CA LEU A 642 40.00 -22.85 25.02
C LEU A 642 40.56 -22.45 26.40
N SER A 643 39.89 -22.81 27.50
CA SER A 643 40.16 -22.34 28.86
C SER A 643 40.91 -23.37 29.69
N ASN A 644 42.02 -22.92 30.30
CA ASN A 644 42.92 -23.70 31.14
C ASN A 644 42.25 -24.39 32.35
N ASN A 645 40.99 -24.07 32.66
CA ASN A 645 40.21 -24.61 33.78
C ASN A 645 39.18 -25.68 33.36
N SER A 646 38.94 -25.89 32.06
CA SER A 646 37.96 -26.84 31.53
C SER A 646 38.33 -28.30 31.82
N THR A 647 37.72 -28.98 32.79
CA THR A 647 38.09 -30.38 33.11
C THR A 647 37.72 -31.40 32.02
N SER A 648 36.84 -31.05 31.08
CA SER A 648 36.62 -31.88 29.88
C SER A 648 36.11 -31.16 28.63
N VAL A 649 36.30 -31.81 27.47
CA VAL A 649 35.69 -31.40 26.18
C VAL A 649 34.22 -31.81 26.13
N PHE A 650 33.91 -33.01 26.62
CA PHE A 650 32.57 -33.54 26.80
C PHE A 650 32.28 -33.71 28.31
N ASP A 651 31.25 -33.05 28.86
CA ASP A 651 30.73 -33.36 30.20
C ASP A 651 29.40 -34.12 30.11
N LEU A 652 29.44 -35.37 30.57
CA LEU A 652 28.30 -36.27 30.74
C LEU A 652 28.01 -36.54 32.23
N SER A 653 28.73 -35.93 33.17
CA SER A 653 28.69 -36.26 34.61
C SER A 653 27.44 -35.82 35.36
N SER A 654 26.54 -35.11 34.69
CA SER A 654 25.25 -34.70 35.23
C SER A 654 24.11 -35.67 34.87
N GLY A 655 24.34 -36.67 34.00
CA GLY A 655 23.32 -37.62 33.56
C GLY A 655 23.60 -39.08 33.93
N GLN A 656 22.54 -39.82 34.23
CA GLN A 656 22.59 -41.27 34.42
C GLN A 656 22.56 -41.97 33.05
N ASN A 657 23.33 -43.06 32.87
CA ASN A 657 23.35 -43.85 31.63
C ASN A 657 23.84 -43.08 30.37
N SER A 658 24.41 -41.88 30.55
CA SER A 658 24.83 -40.98 29.45
C SER A 658 25.94 -41.57 28.58
N ARG A 659 26.03 -41.12 27.31
CA ARG A 659 26.90 -41.75 26.30
C ARG A 659 27.61 -40.72 25.44
N LEU A 660 28.82 -41.03 25.00
CA LEU A 660 29.38 -40.54 23.73
C LEU A 660 29.41 -41.72 22.75
N VAL A 661 28.78 -41.57 21.58
CA VAL A 661 28.67 -42.61 20.56
C VAL A 661 29.33 -42.13 19.28
N LEU A 662 30.46 -42.75 18.92
CA LEU A 662 31.20 -42.52 17.69
C LEU A 662 30.86 -43.63 16.69
N ASN A 663 29.84 -43.40 15.85
CA ASN A 663 29.35 -44.35 14.87
C ASN A 663 29.95 -44.07 13.49
N SER A 664 31.20 -44.51 13.29
CA SER A 664 31.97 -44.35 12.06
C SER A 664 32.09 -42.88 11.55
N PRO A 665 32.42 -41.89 12.41
CA PRO A 665 32.77 -40.56 11.93
C PRO A 665 33.97 -40.64 10.99
N LYS A 666 33.98 -39.80 9.94
CA LYS A 666 35.10 -39.71 9.00
C LYS A 666 36.30 -39.02 9.66
N TYR A 667 36.03 -37.92 10.35
CA TYR A 667 37.04 -37.13 11.01
C TYR A 667 36.61 -36.75 12.42
N ILE A 668 37.49 -36.93 13.40
CA ILE A 668 37.39 -36.27 14.71
C ILE A 668 38.71 -35.58 15.02
N ASP A 669 38.65 -34.41 15.66
CA ASP A 669 39.72 -33.86 16.47
C ASP A 669 39.10 -33.25 17.73
N PHE A 670 39.31 -33.93 18.86
CA PHE A 670 38.88 -33.46 20.16
C PHE A 670 40.09 -32.92 20.90
N ARG A 671 40.03 -31.64 21.25
CA ARG A 671 41.10 -30.90 21.93
C ARG A 671 40.62 -30.37 23.27
N GLN A 672 41.37 -30.69 24.32
CA GLN A 672 41.24 -30.02 25.59
C GLN A 672 42.37 -28.99 25.71
N ASN A 673 42.09 -27.77 26.20
CA ASN A 673 43.13 -26.82 26.59
C ASN A 673 43.13 -26.60 28.12
N ASN A 674 43.41 -27.66 28.89
CA ASN A 674 43.44 -27.70 30.36
C ASN A 674 44.82 -28.08 30.92
N ARG A 675 45.42 -27.22 31.75
CA ARG A 675 46.74 -27.47 32.40
C ARG A 675 46.66 -28.14 33.78
N SER A 676 45.45 -28.44 34.27
CA SER A 676 45.21 -29.06 35.57
C SER A 676 45.40 -30.58 35.53
N THR A 677 45.82 -31.20 36.64
CA THR A 677 46.09 -32.64 36.77
C THR A 677 44.86 -33.56 36.67
N ASN A 678 43.70 -32.99 36.33
CA ASN A 678 42.37 -33.59 36.49
C ASN A 678 41.57 -33.43 35.17
N GLY A 679 42.22 -33.67 34.03
CA GLY A 679 41.68 -33.37 32.69
C GLY A 679 41.40 -34.60 31.83
N HIS A 680 40.17 -34.72 31.32
CA HIS A 680 39.70 -35.83 30.50
C HIS A 680 38.98 -35.34 29.24
N ILE A 681 39.18 -35.96 28.07
CA ILE A 681 38.36 -35.64 26.87
C ILE A 681 36.87 -35.83 27.16
N VAL A 682 36.49 -36.87 27.90
CA VAL A 682 35.12 -37.11 28.36
C VAL A 682 35.11 -37.24 29.89
N ARG A 683 34.21 -36.51 30.55
CA ARG A 683 33.87 -36.63 31.97
C ARG A 683 32.50 -37.28 32.08
N GLY A 684 32.26 -38.12 33.08
CA GLY A 684 31.04 -38.91 33.19
C GLY A 684 30.57 -39.16 34.62
N TYR A 685 29.37 -39.70 34.75
CA TYR A 685 28.74 -40.09 36.01
C TYR A 685 29.01 -41.57 36.29
N GLY A 686 29.29 -41.90 37.55
CA GLY A 686 29.55 -43.26 37.98
C GLY A 686 28.93 -43.54 39.35
N ASN A 687 28.36 -44.73 39.48
CA ASN A 687 28.23 -45.46 40.75
C ASN A 687 28.44 -46.95 40.42
N ASP A 688 28.37 -47.84 41.42
CA ASP A 688 28.71 -49.26 41.22
C ASP A 688 27.76 -50.00 40.24
N SER A 689 26.55 -49.49 39.99
CA SER A 689 25.52 -50.14 39.18
C SER A 689 25.55 -49.72 37.70
N ASP A 690 25.52 -50.72 36.80
CA ASP A 690 25.71 -50.52 35.36
C ASP A 690 24.64 -49.64 34.70
N ASP A 691 23.39 -49.68 35.18
CA ASP A 691 22.28 -48.86 34.66
C ASP A 691 22.51 -47.35 34.79
N TYR A 692 23.45 -46.93 35.65
CA TYR A 692 23.73 -45.53 35.94
C TYR A 692 25.00 -45.00 35.28
N LYS A 693 25.93 -45.88 34.86
CA LYS A 693 27.27 -45.50 34.38
C LYS A 693 27.22 -44.78 33.04
N SER A 694 27.97 -43.67 32.95
CA SER A 694 28.31 -43.09 31.65
C SER A 694 29.32 -43.97 30.91
N ARG A 695 29.27 -43.98 29.57
CA ARG A 695 30.16 -44.82 28.73
C ARG A 695 30.47 -44.20 27.37
N VAL A 696 31.40 -44.82 26.64
CA VAL A 696 31.69 -44.46 25.24
C VAL A 696 31.62 -45.68 24.34
N GLU A 697 31.06 -45.46 23.15
CA GLU A 697 30.80 -46.49 22.15
C GLU A 697 31.50 -46.12 20.85
N ILE A 698 32.28 -47.06 20.32
CA ILE A 698 33.15 -46.88 19.16
C ILE A 698 32.73 -47.93 18.14
N ASN A 699 31.88 -47.52 17.20
CA ASN A 699 31.21 -48.42 16.27
C ASN A 699 31.76 -48.22 14.86
N ASN A 700 32.23 -49.30 14.24
CA ASN A 700 32.71 -49.32 12.85
C ASN A 700 33.79 -48.27 12.52
N MET A 701 34.69 -47.97 13.45
CA MET A 701 35.85 -47.09 13.22
C MET A 701 37.10 -47.92 12.85
N ALA A 702 37.85 -47.47 11.84
CA ALA A 702 39.00 -48.22 11.32
C ALA A 702 40.28 -48.03 12.14
N LYS A 703 40.51 -46.84 12.68
CA LYS A 703 41.57 -46.51 13.64
C LYS A 703 41.11 -45.33 14.49
N ILE A 704 41.68 -45.22 15.68
CA ILE A 704 41.74 -43.98 16.46
C ILE A 704 43.19 -43.84 16.89
N TYR A 705 43.69 -42.62 16.86
CA TYR A 705 44.99 -42.24 17.38
C TYR A 705 44.78 -41.31 18.58
N ALA A 706 45.52 -41.55 19.66
CA ALA A 706 45.65 -40.60 20.75
C ALA A 706 47.03 -39.96 20.68
N TRP A 707 47.06 -38.63 20.72
CA TRP A 707 48.23 -37.87 21.10
C TRP A 707 48.23 -37.76 22.62
N ASN A 708 48.95 -38.66 23.25
CA ASN A 708 49.23 -38.62 24.69
C ASN A 708 50.39 -37.63 24.92
N GLN A 709 50.26 -36.75 25.91
CA GLN A 709 51.40 -35.97 26.42
C GLN A 709 51.62 -36.33 27.89
N GLU A 710 52.88 -36.34 28.30
CA GLU A 710 53.24 -36.38 29.71
C GLU A 710 52.89 -35.06 30.41
N SER A 711 53.11 -34.98 31.73
CA SER A 711 52.48 -34.02 32.65
C SER A 711 52.83 -32.52 32.50
N ASP A 712 53.42 -32.09 31.38
CA ASP A 712 53.71 -30.68 31.08
C ASP A 712 53.65 -30.35 29.57
N TRP A 713 52.49 -29.87 29.12
CA TRP A 713 52.27 -29.40 27.73
C TRP A 713 53.16 -28.25 27.28
N SER A 714 53.93 -27.58 28.16
CA SER A 714 54.73 -26.42 27.76
C SER A 714 56.04 -26.78 27.04
N LYS A 715 56.39 -28.07 26.90
CA LYS A 715 57.79 -28.47 26.62
C LYS A 715 58.07 -29.51 25.52
N THR A 716 57.09 -30.22 24.94
CA THR A 716 57.38 -31.22 23.88
C THR A 716 56.53 -31.05 22.61
N SER A 717 57.22 -30.92 21.48
CA SER A 717 56.63 -31.03 20.14
C SER A 717 56.67 -32.48 19.61
N THR A 718 56.79 -33.45 20.51
CA THR A 718 57.23 -34.83 20.25
C THR A 718 56.47 -35.85 21.11
N GLY A 719 55.19 -35.60 21.37
CA GLY A 719 54.27 -36.73 21.54
C GLY A 719 54.23 -37.52 20.23
N GLU A 720 53.90 -38.80 20.29
CA GLU A 720 53.65 -39.60 19.09
C GLU A 720 52.16 -39.93 18.99
N TRP A 721 51.62 -39.89 17.76
CA TRP A 721 50.25 -40.34 17.47
C TRP A 721 50.18 -41.85 17.58
N ASN A 722 49.92 -42.32 18.80
CA ASN A 722 49.82 -43.74 19.09
C ASN A 722 48.47 -44.26 18.57
N SER A 723 48.53 -45.22 17.64
CA SER A 723 47.35 -45.99 17.22
C SER A 723 46.87 -46.77 18.45
N ILE A 724 45.58 -46.64 18.81
CA ILE A 724 45.03 -47.27 20.03
C ILE A 724 44.67 -48.74 19.74
N ASP A 725 45.67 -49.49 19.29
CA ASP A 725 45.60 -50.93 19.09
C ASP A 725 46.20 -51.63 20.34
N ALA A 726 45.40 -52.50 20.98
CA ALA A 726 45.81 -53.60 21.87
C ALA A 726 46.22 -53.38 23.36
N VAL A 727 46.20 -52.17 23.97
CA VAL A 727 46.56 -52.03 25.41
C VAL A 727 45.50 -51.42 26.35
N ARG A 728 44.91 -50.24 26.06
CA ARG A 728 43.88 -49.64 26.96
C ARG A 728 42.43 -50.01 26.62
N ILE A 729 42.13 -50.41 25.38
CA ILE A 729 40.83 -50.94 24.95
C ILE A 729 41.07 -52.09 23.95
N PRO A 730 40.55 -53.30 24.16
CA PRO A 730 40.78 -54.43 23.27
C PRO A 730 39.87 -54.37 22.04
N LEU A 731 40.27 -53.60 21.01
CA LEU A 731 39.61 -53.52 19.70
C LEU A 731 39.81 -54.80 18.84
N SER A 732 39.60 -55.98 19.42
CA SER A 732 39.73 -57.26 18.74
C SER A 732 38.55 -57.51 17.78
N TYR A 733 38.91 -57.74 16.51
CA TYR A 733 38.06 -57.92 15.33
C TYR A 733 37.35 -56.66 14.80
N ARG A 734 37.65 -56.33 13.54
CA ARG A 734 37.10 -55.20 12.79
C ARG A 734 35.79 -55.63 12.10
N ALA A 735 34.85 -54.68 11.99
CA ALA A 735 33.42 -54.88 11.69
C ALA A 735 32.63 -55.49 12.87
N GLY A 736 31.99 -54.62 13.64
CA GLY A 736 31.23 -54.95 14.85
C GLY A 736 30.82 -53.70 15.64
N SER A 737 29.85 -53.85 16.52
CA SER A 737 29.49 -52.84 17.53
C SER A 737 30.31 -53.12 18.80
N GLN A 738 30.98 -52.11 19.36
CA GLN A 738 31.72 -52.25 20.62
C GLN A 738 31.31 -51.19 21.64
N VAL A 739 30.87 -51.69 22.80
CA VAL A 739 30.47 -50.90 23.97
C VAL A 739 31.58 -50.99 25.01
N VAL A 740 32.22 -49.86 25.33
CA VAL A 740 33.30 -49.81 26.32
C VAL A 740 32.72 -49.38 27.67
N ASN A 741 32.32 -50.38 28.46
CA ASN A 741 31.90 -50.18 29.84
C ASN A 741 33.14 -49.94 30.72
N TYR A 742 33.35 -48.71 31.17
CA TYR A 742 34.43 -48.37 32.10
C TYR A 742 33.93 -48.29 33.54
N PHE A 743 34.76 -48.75 34.48
CA PHE A 743 34.45 -48.76 35.91
C PHE A 743 35.33 -47.73 36.63
N GLY A 744 34.75 -46.60 37.03
CA GLY A 744 35.34 -45.76 38.08
C GLY A 744 35.33 -46.50 39.41
N GLY A 745 36.42 -46.42 40.17
CA GLY A 745 36.60 -47.15 41.43
C GLY A 745 35.73 -46.62 42.58
N VAL A 746 35.58 -47.44 43.63
CA VAL A 746 34.75 -47.11 44.80
C VAL A 746 35.36 -45.97 45.62
N ALA A 747 34.64 -44.86 45.75
CA ALA A 747 34.99 -43.76 46.67
C ALA A 747 33.73 -43.20 47.35
N THR A 748 33.60 -43.36 48.66
CA THR A 748 32.42 -42.97 49.43
C THR A 748 32.38 -41.46 49.71
N GLY A 749 31.92 -40.63 48.77
CA GLY A 749 31.73 -39.21 49.08
C GLY A 749 31.46 -38.20 47.95
N LYS A 750 30.35 -38.34 47.21
CA LYS A 750 29.72 -37.32 46.32
C LYS A 750 30.54 -36.67 45.18
N ASN A 751 31.87 -36.78 45.17
CA ASN A 751 32.74 -36.42 44.07
C ASN A 751 33.43 -37.70 43.59
N ILE A 752 33.19 -38.09 42.34
CA ILE A 752 33.80 -39.27 41.71
C ILE A 752 34.53 -38.78 40.47
N GLU A 753 35.76 -39.23 40.30
CA GLU A 753 36.66 -38.80 39.23
C GLU A 753 36.14 -39.27 37.85
N GLY A 754 36.42 -38.48 36.80
CA GLY A 754 35.96 -38.78 35.45
C GLY A 754 36.59 -40.06 34.90
N PHE A 755 35.84 -40.84 34.10
CA PHE A 755 36.44 -41.96 33.40
C PHE A 755 37.38 -41.42 32.30
N SER A 756 38.67 -41.66 32.44
CA SER A 756 39.65 -41.16 31.48
C SER A 756 39.92 -42.18 30.39
N ILE A 757 39.38 -41.96 29.19
CA ILE A 757 39.78 -42.73 28.01
C ILE A 757 41.23 -42.40 27.65
N PHE A 758 41.57 -41.10 27.71
CA PHE A 758 42.86 -40.52 27.36
C PHE A 758 43.11 -39.28 28.23
N ASP A 759 43.98 -39.40 29.23
CA ASP A 759 44.44 -38.29 30.08
C ASP A 759 45.20 -37.24 29.24
N TYR A 760 45.03 -35.94 29.52
CA TYR A 760 45.84 -34.82 28.96
C TYR A 760 46.03 -34.78 27.42
N SER A 761 45.02 -35.22 26.67
CA SER A 761 45.20 -35.69 25.29
C SER A 761 44.57 -34.83 24.19
N ARG A 762 44.94 -35.16 22.95
CA ARG A 762 44.20 -34.84 21.72
C ARG A 762 43.84 -36.15 21.01
N VAL A 763 42.62 -36.29 20.49
CA VAL A 763 42.11 -37.55 19.91
C VAL A 763 41.66 -37.34 18.47
N SER A 764 42.13 -38.20 17.55
CA SER A 764 41.73 -38.13 16.14
C SER A 764 41.56 -39.50 15.47
N THR A 765 40.81 -39.55 14.36
CA THR A 765 40.78 -40.72 13.45
C THR A 765 42.03 -40.83 12.59
N GLU A 766 42.84 -39.75 12.51
CA GLU A 766 44.05 -39.65 11.71
C GLU A 766 45.24 -39.27 12.61
N ALA A 767 46.41 -39.87 12.39
CA ALA A 767 47.65 -39.35 12.97
C ALA A 767 47.95 -38.01 12.28
N SER A 768 47.75 -36.89 12.98
CA SER A 768 47.77 -35.58 12.33
C SER A 768 49.19 -35.13 11.98
N ASN A 769 49.45 -34.97 10.68
CA ASN A 769 50.69 -34.43 10.13
C ASN A 769 50.44 -33.09 9.39
N THR A 770 50.00 -32.08 10.15
CA THR A 770 50.03 -30.63 9.84
C THR A 770 49.02 -30.02 8.85
N ILE A 771 48.77 -28.71 9.03
CA ILE A 771 48.24 -27.74 8.05
C ILE A 771 49.38 -27.08 7.27
N ASP A 772 49.05 -26.50 6.13
CA ASP A 772 49.90 -25.67 5.28
C ASP A 772 50.58 -24.51 6.03
N ARG A 773 51.83 -24.22 5.68
CA ARG A 773 52.51 -23.01 6.15
C ARG A 773 51.76 -21.74 5.71
N PRO A 774 51.76 -20.65 6.50
CA PRO A 774 51.34 -19.35 5.98
C PRO A 774 52.39 -18.81 4.99
N VAL A 775 51.99 -17.83 4.19
CA VAL A 775 52.88 -17.07 3.31
C VAL A 775 53.24 -15.74 4.00
N LEU A 776 54.48 -15.29 3.80
CA LEU A 776 54.98 -14.00 4.27
C LEU A 776 55.30 -13.12 3.06
N ASN A 777 54.81 -11.89 3.05
CA ASN A 777 55.11 -10.95 1.97
C ASN A 777 56.54 -10.39 2.11
N THR A 778 57.06 -9.78 1.04
CA THR A 778 58.43 -9.26 1.00
C THR A 778 58.60 -8.09 1.98
N VAL A 779 59.67 -8.14 2.80
CA VAL A 779 59.99 -7.11 3.80
C VAL A 779 61.12 -6.24 3.27
N TYR A 780 60.98 -4.93 3.40
CA TYR A 780 61.96 -3.94 2.91
C TYR A 780 62.65 -3.23 4.07
N THR A 781 63.84 -2.65 3.85
CA THR A 781 64.62 -1.92 4.87
C THR A 781 63.89 -0.70 5.47
N ASN A 782 62.76 -0.29 4.89
CA ASN A 782 61.89 0.81 5.34
C ASN A 782 60.48 0.35 5.75
N SER A 783 60.20 -0.96 5.86
CA SER A 783 58.87 -1.50 6.18
C SER A 783 58.36 -1.08 7.57
N LYS A 784 57.20 -0.40 7.61
CA LYS A 784 56.47 -0.05 8.86
C LYS A 784 55.38 -1.05 9.26
N THR A 785 54.98 -1.93 8.36
CA THR A 785 54.01 -3.02 8.59
C THR A 785 54.50 -4.30 7.89
N ILE A 786 54.01 -5.45 8.36
CA ILE A 786 54.28 -6.77 7.78
C ILE A 786 52.94 -7.48 7.58
N THR A 787 52.83 -8.15 6.44
CA THR A 787 51.60 -8.82 5.99
C THR A 787 51.92 -10.19 5.42
N GLY A 788 50.88 -11.03 5.32
CA GLY A 788 50.98 -12.36 4.73
C GLY A 788 49.61 -12.98 4.50
N THR A 789 49.58 -14.28 4.22
CA THR A 789 48.34 -15.07 4.11
C THR A 789 48.42 -16.39 4.86
N ALA A 790 47.27 -16.99 5.16
CA ALA A 790 47.11 -18.37 5.64
C ALA A 790 45.62 -18.79 5.50
N THR A 791 45.22 -19.94 6.03
CA THR A 791 43.83 -20.41 5.98
C THR A 791 42.90 -19.51 6.83
N PRO A 792 41.77 -19.01 6.29
CA PRO A 792 40.85 -18.12 6.99
C PRO A 792 40.24 -18.67 8.28
N GLY A 793 39.98 -17.81 9.27
CA GLY A 793 39.35 -18.20 10.53
C GLY A 793 40.28 -18.99 11.48
N ASN A 794 41.48 -19.32 11.01
CA ASN A 794 42.60 -19.70 11.84
C ASN A 794 43.09 -18.49 12.68
N GLU A 795 44.15 -18.69 13.46
CA GLU A 795 44.96 -17.58 13.99
C GLU A 795 46.38 -17.61 13.39
N ILE A 796 47.02 -16.44 13.32
CA ILE A 796 48.37 -16.19 12.79
C ILE A 796 49.34 -15.81 13.89
N VAL A 797 50.61 -16.19 13.72
CA VAL A 797 51.75 -15.69 14.52
C VAL A 797 52.91 -15.26 13.60
N LEU A 798 53.66 -14.19 13.95
CA LEU A 798 54.78 -13.55 13.21
C LEU A 798 56.02 -13.29 14.11
N THR A 799 57.25 -13.23 13.56
CA THR A 799 58.53 -12.86 14.22
C THR A 799 59.41 -11.85 13.42
N LEU A 800 60.11 -10.93 14.10
CA LEU A 800 61.02 -9.88 13.59
C LEU A 800 62.53 -10.19 13.79
N PRO A 801 63.47 -9.47 13.12
CA PRO A 801 64.89 -9.83 13.12
C PRO A 801 65.67 -9.49 14.40
N ASP A 802 65.12 -8.63 15.26
CA ASP A 802 65.63 -8.38 16.62
C ASP A 802 65.02 -9.34 17.67
N GLY A 803 64.05 -10.18 17.26
CA GLY A 803 63.45 -11.26 18.05
C GLY A 803 61.98 -11.07 18.43
N LYS A 804 61.33 -9.93 18.13
CA LYS A 804 59.96 -9.61 18.60
C LYS A 804 58.86 -10.36 17.81
N THR A 805 57.72 -10.68 18.45
CA THR A 805 56.62 -11.49 17.85
C THR A 805 55.22 -10.86 17.97
N LEU A 806 54.33 -11.16 17.02
CA LEU A 806 53.04 -10.48 16.80
C LEU A 806 51.95 -11.46 16.27
N LYS A 807 50.64 -11.10 16.38
CA LYS A 807 49.48 -11.99 16.09
C LYS A 807 48.31 -11.28 15.39
N THR A 808 47.43 -12.07 14.75
CA THR A 808 46.02 -11.71 14.46
C THR A 808 45.20 -12.96 14.12
N THR A 809 43.88 -12.96 14.32
CA THR A 809 43.00 -13.97 13.68
C THR A 809 43.15 -13.80 12.17
N VAL A 810 43.37 -14.88 11.41
CA VAL A 810 43.31 -14.73 9.94
C VAL A 810 41.89 -14.36 9.61
N LYS A 811 41.73 -13.22 8.95
CA LYS A 811 40.43 -12.73 8.55
C LYS A 811 39.77 -13.75 7.61
N ALA A 812 38.48 -13.59 7.36
CA ALA A 812 37.77 -14.38 6.35
C ALA A 812 38.45 -14.31 4.95
N ASP A 813 39.19 -13.23 4.67
CA ASP A 813 39.99 -13.04 3.45
C ASP A 813 41.32 -13.83 3.39
N GLY A 814 41.69 -14.55 4.45
CA GLY A 814 42.94 -15.33 4.52
C GLY A 814 44.21 -14.48 4.63
N THR A 815 44.10 -13.15 4.60
CA THR A 815 45.22 -12.24 4.83
C THR A 815 45.38 -11.91 6.31
N TRP A 816 46.55 -11.37 6.62
CA TRP A 816 46.87 -10.84 7.94
C TRP A 816 47.81 -9.64 7.83
N SER A 817 47.68 -8.72 8.78
CA SER A 817 48.43 -7.47 8.80
C SER A 817 48.77 -7.08 10.23
N VAL A 818 50.00 -6.60 10.41
CA VAL A 818 50.66 -6.38 11.69
C VAL A 818 51.61 -5.18 11.58
N ASN A 819 51.71 -4.37 12.63
CA ASN A 819 52.53 -3.15 12.66
C ASN A 819 53.93 -3.41 13.26
N VAL A 820 54.97 -2.77 12.72
CA VAL A 820 56.35 -2.88 13.21
C VAL A 820 56.59 -1.86 14.35
N PRO A 821 57.21 -2.24 15.50
CA PRO A 821 57.44 -1.32 16.61
C PRO A 821 58.43 -0.19 16.30
N GLU A 822 58.13 1.01 16.81
CA GLU A 822 58.97 2.20 16.68
C GLU A 822 60.38 2.01 17.27
N GLY A 823 61.38 2.66 16.68
CA GLY A 823 62.80 2.48 17.02
C GLY A 823 63.46 1.20 16.47
N THR A 824 62.72 0.27 15.87
CA THR A 824 63.27 -0.95 15.27
C THR A 824 63.90 -0.66 13.90
N VAL A 825 65.17 -1.05 13.68
CA VAL A 825 65.90 -0.81 12.42
C VAL A 825 66.04 -2.11 11.62
N LEU A 826 65.59 -2.10 10.36
CA LEU A 826 65.68 -3.25 9.45
C LEU A 826 66.79 -3.03 8.41
N THR A 827 67.81 -3.89 8.42
CA THR A 827 68.95 -3.82 7.48
C THR A 827 68.95 -4.98 6.49
N LYS A 828 69.55 -4.73 5.31
CA LYS A 828 69.60 -5.66 4.18
C LYS A 828 70.20 -7.02 4.61
N ASN A 829 69.55 -8.11 4.19
CA ASN A 829 69.88 -9.51 4.50
C ASN A 829 69.48 -10.06 5.90
N GLN A 830 68.79 -9.29 6.76
CA GLN A 830 68.16 -9.80 7.99
C GLN A 830 66.87 -10.61 7.71
N THR A 831 66.23 -11.23 8.73
CA THR A 831 65.24 -12.34 8.56
C THR A 831 63.95 -12.20 9.42
N VAL A 832 62.80 -12.69 8.92
CA VAL A 832 61.41 -12.59 9.49
C VAL A 832 60.64 -13.94 9.33
N SER A 833 59.67 -14.33 10.18
CA SER A 833 58.96 -15.65 10.12
C SER A 833 57.49 -15.76 10.64
N ALA A 834 56.68 -16.81 10.33
CA ALA A 834 55.23 -16.96 10.72
C ALA A 834 54.55 -18.38 10.69
N TYR A 835 53.42 -18.70 11.38
CA TYR A 835 52.60 -19.98 11.30
C TYR A 835 51.03 -19.85 11.50
N GLN A 836 50.19 -20.93 11.38
CA GLN A 836 48.68 -20.91 11.41
C GLN A 836 47.86 -22.18 11.93
N THR A 837 46.54 -22.09 12.25
CA THR A 837 45.66 -23.15 12.93
C THR A 837 44.11 -23.20 12.65
N ASN A 838 43.49 -24.23 12.02
CA ASN A 838 42.13 -24.11 11.40
C ASN A 838 40.88 -24.49 12.21
N GLY A 839 41.00 -24.83 13.49
CA GLY A 839 39.81 -25.33 14.20
C GLY A 839 39.36 -26.70 13.66
N VAL A 840 40.32 -27.49 13.17
CA VAL A 840 40.31 -28.92 12.82
C VAL A 840 41.75 -29.51 12.93
N ASN A 841 42.80 -28.72 12.60
CA ASN A 841 44.25 -29.06 12.60
C ASN A 841 45.18 -27.80 12.77
N ASP A 842 46.52 -27.95 12.74
CA ASP A 842 47.56 -26.91 13.02
C ASP A 842 48.83 -27.00 12.13
N SER A 843 49.58 -25.90 11.87
CA SER A 843 50.59 -25.81 10.78
C SER A 843 52.09 -25.68 11.12
N VAL A 844 52.91 -25.81 10.06
CA VAL A 844 54.36 -25.49 10.03
C VAL A 844 54.62 -23.98 9.80
N THR A 845 55.81 -23.48 10.14
CA THR A 845 56.28 -22.07 10.03
C THR A 845 56.78 -21.68 8.62
N THR A 846 56.93 -20.39 8.29
CA THR A 846 57.57 -19.83 7.05
C THR A 846 58.57 -18.72 7.39
N ASN A 847 59.60 -18.48 6.57
CA ASN A 847 60.63 -17.43 6.74
C ASN A 847 60.80 -16.54 5.48
N THR A 848 61.26 -15.29 5.64
CA THR A 848 61.68 -14.38 4.55
C THR A 848 62.86 -13.47 4.94
N LYS A 849 63.49 -12.78 3.98
CA LYS A 849 64.62 -11.85 4.19
C LYS A 849 64.28 -10.39 3.85
N VAL A 850 64.98 -9.45 4.49
CA VAL A 850 64.87 -8.00 4.26
C VAL A 850 65.69 -7.56 3.03
N VAL A 851 65.05 -6.85 2.11
CA VAL A 851 65.63 -6.37 0.83
C VAL A 851 65.45 -4.86 0.62
N GLU A 852 66.01 -4.32 -0.47
CA GLU A 852 65.84 -2.92 -0.88
C GLU A 852 64.63 -2.73 -1.79
N ASP A 853 64.02 -1.54 -1.75
CA ASP A 853 62.75 -1.23 -2.43
C ASP A 853 62.97 -0.56 -3.79
N VAL A 854 62.39 -1.14 -4.84
CA VAL A 854 62.50 -0.68 -6.24
C VAL A 854 61.14 -0.47 -6.91
N ARG A 855 60.04 -0.46 -6.14
CA ARG A 855 58.66 -0.35 -6.65
C ARG A 855 58.37 1.04 -7.23
N VAL A 856 57.62 1.10 -8.33
CA VAL A 856 57.00 2.32 -8.84
C VAL A 856 55.75 2.67 -7.99
N PRO A 857 55.38 3.95 -7.85
CA PRO A 857 54.10 4.35 -7.26
C PRO A 857 52.95 4.11 -8.25
N ASP A 858 51.72 4.08 -7.74
CA ASP A 858 50.51 4.08 -8.58
C ASP A 858 50.43 5.36 -9.44
N ALA A 859 49.65 5.33 -10.52
CA ALA A 859 49.39 6.51 -11.33
C ALA A 859 48.67 7.60 -10.49
N PRO A 860 49.13 8.87 -10.50
CA PRO A 860 48.50 9.92 -9.69
C PRO A 860 47.12 10.24 -10.24
N THR A 861 46.13 10.40 -9.36
CA THR A 861 44.82 10.88 -9.82
C THR A 861 44.94 12.35 -10.23
N ALA A 862 44.50 12.66 -11.44
CA ALA A 862 44.41 14.03 -11.93
C ALA A 862 42.93 14.39 -12.10
N ASN A 863 42.55 15.56 -11.60
CA ASN A 863 41.21 16.10 -11.73
C ASN A 863 40.91 16.38 -13.21
N LYS A 864 39.62 16.43 -13.55
CA LYS A 864 39.18 16.80 -14.90
C LYS A 864 39.72 18.18 -15.27
N VAL A 865 40.31 18.26 -16.45
CA VAL A 865 40.64 19.50 -17.16
C VAL A 865 39.64 19.64 -18.29
N LYS A 866 39.09 20.83 -18.52
CA LYS A 866 38.16 21.11 -19.63
C LYS A 866 38.76 22.09 -20.64
N GLU A 867 38.14 22.21 -21.82
CA GLU A 867 38.63 23.10 -22.87
C GLU A 867 38.72 24.56 -22.37
N GLY A 868 39.92 25.14 -22.49
CA GLY A 868 40.24 26.49 -22.01
C GLY A 868 40.94 26.59 -20.64
N ASP A 869 40.96 25.53 -19.83
CA ASP A 869 41.65 25.53 -18.53
C ASP A 869 43.17 25.72 -18.66
N THR A 870 43.76 26.51 -17.75
CA THR A 870 45.21 26.77 -17.70
C THR A 870 45.92 26.17 -16.49
N THR A 871 45.24 25.27 -15.75
CA THR A 871 45.82 24.53 -14.63
C THR A 871 45.28 23.11 -14.61
N ILE A 872 46.13 22.16 -14.21
CA ILE A 872 45.74 20.80 -13.85
C ILE A 872 45.99 20.59 -12.36
N THR A 873 45.03 19.98 -11.69
CA THR A 873 45.08 19.67 -10.25
C THR A 873 44.86 18.17 -10.05
N GLY A 874 45.06 17.65 -8.85
CA GLY A 874 44.80 16.24 -8.56
C GLY A 874 45.40 15.77 -7.25
N LYS A 875 45.30 14.46 -7.00
CA LYS A 875 45.94 13.79 -5.86
C LYS A 875 46.96 12.73 -6.30
N GLY A 876 48.21 12.95 -5.94
CA GLY A 876 49.22 11.90 -5.87
C GLY A 876 49.42 11.39 -4.44
N GLU A 877 50.47 10.60 -4.24
CA GLU A 877 51.06 10.36 -2.93
C GLU A 877 51.53 11.71 -2.31
N ALA A 878 51.50 11.84 -0.99
CA ALA A 878 51.86 13.10 -0.33
C ALA A 878 53.36 13.45 -0.45
N ASN A 879 53.66 14.72 -0.72
CA ASN A 879 55.01 15.28 -0.92
C ASN A 879 55.85 14.68 -2.08
N THR A 880 55.25 13.96 -3.03
CA THR A 880 55.93 13.41 -4.22
C THR A 880 56.04 14.44 -5.35
N THR A 881 56.82 14.10 -6.38
CA THR A 881 57.00 14.95 -7.57
C THR A 881 56.06 14.49 -8.68
N ILE A 882 55.31 15.43 -9.25
CA ILE A 882 54.32 15.21 -10.32
C ILE A 882 54.86 15.75 -11.64
N THR A 883 54.70 14.99 -12.72
CA THR A 883 55.07 15.39 -14.09
C THR A 883 53.86 15.28 -15.02
N VAL A 884 53.47 16.41 -15.59
CA VAL A 884 52.41 16.53 -16.59
C VAL A 884 53.06 16.54 -17.98
N THR A 885 52.61 15.65 -18.87
CA THR A 885 53.00 15.61 -20.28
C THR A 885 51.79 15.96 -21.14
N LEU A 886 51.95 16.97 -21.99
CA LEU A 886 50.91 17.52 -22.85
C LEU A 886 50.79 16.75 -24.18
N PRO A 887 49.73 16.96 -24.99
CA PRO A 887 49.50 16.21 -26.24
C PRO A 887 50.58 16.40 -27.32
N ASP A 888 51.34 17.50 -27.25
CA ASP A 888 52.50 17.80 -28.10
C ASP A 888 53.82 17.15 -27.62
N GLY A 889 53.81 16.51 -26.45
CA GLY A 889 54.97 15.93 -25.78
C GLY A 889 55.66 16.86 -24.76
N THR A 890 55.24 18.12 -24.63
CA THR A 890 55.81 19.08 -23.68
C THR A 890 55.59 18.62 -22.23
N LYS A 891 56.63 18.68 -21.39
CA LYS A 891 56.56 18.31 -19.96
C LYS A 891 56.60 19.52 -19.03
N VAL A 892 55.75 19.52 -18.01
CA VAL A 892 55.68 20.51 -16.91
C VAL A 892 55.66 19.77 -15.57
N THR A 893 56.38 20.26 -14.56
CA THR A 893 56.53 19.56 -13.26
C THR A 893 56.00 20.37 -12.08
N GLY A 894 55.66 19.67 -11.00
CA GLY A 894 55.27 20.23 -9.72
C GLY A 894 55.43 19.21 -8.60
N LYS A 895 54.83 19.48 -7.44
CA LYS A 895 54.79 18.57 -6.30
C LYS A 895 53.39 18.51 -5.70
N THR A 896 53.10 17.42 -5.01
CA THR A 896 51.97 17.33 -4.08
C THR A 896 52.31 17.98 -2.74
N ASP A 897 51.29 18.40 -2.00
CA ASP A 897 51.38 18.86 -0.62
C ASP A 897 51.37 17.70 0.40
N ASP A 898 51.21 18.04 1.69
CA ASP A 898 51.13 17.10 2.80
C ASP A 898 49.87 16.20 2.80
N LYS A 899 48.88 16.49 1.93
CA LYS A 899 47.61 15.78 1.75
C LYS A 899 47.51 15.10 0.38
N GLY A 900 48.59 15.12 -0.40
CA GLY A 900 48.65 14.57 -1.75
C GLY A 900 48.14 15.51 -2.84
N ASP A 901 47.65 16.71 -2.52
CA ASP A 901 47.07 17.64 -3.50
C ASP A 901 48.15 18.37 -4.30
N PHE A 902 48.04 18.41 -5.62
CA PHE A 902 48.90 19.21 -6.50
C PHE A 902 48.11 20.23 -7.33
N THR A 903 48.80 21.27 -7.78
CA THR A 903 48.31 22.25 -8.77
C THR A 903 49.47 22.66 -9.67
N ILE A 904 49.32 22.50 -10.98
CA ILE A 904 50.35 22.75 -12.00
C ILE A 904 49.75 23.58 -13.13
N THR A 905 50.38 24.69 -13.49
CA THR A 905 49.97 25.55 -14.60
C THR A 905 50.32 24.90 -15.95
N ILE A 906 49.38 24.92 -16.90
CA ILE A 906 49.52 24.38 -18.25
C ILE A 906 48.95 25.35 -19.30
N PRO A 907 49.40 25.33 -20.56
CA PRO A 907 48.71 26.04 -21.63
C PRO A 907 47.36 25.37 -21.94
N ALA A 908 46.36 26.17 -22.32
CA ALA A 908 45.01 25.69 -22.60
C ALA A 908 44.97 24.64 -23.73
N GLN A 909 44.17 23.59 -23.52
CA GLN A 909 44.02 22.45 -24.43
C GLN A 909 42.61 22.38 -25.02
N LYS A 910 42.44 21.62 -26.11
CA LYS A 910 41.16 21.44 -26.84
C LYS A 910 40.36 20.22 -26.34
N GLU A 911 39.05 20.21 -26.57
CA GLU A 911 38.19 19.02 -26.31
C GLU A 911 38.80 17.75 -26.93
N GLY A 912 38.85 16.66 -26.15
CA GLY A 912 39.31 15.35 -26.59
C GLY A 912 40.83 15.14 -26.59
N ALA A 913 41.63 16.17 -26.27
CA ALA A 913 43.09 16.03 -26.18
C ALA A 913 43.52 15.22 -24.94
N GLU A 914 44.54 14.35 -25.06
CA GLU A 914 45.02 13.49 -23.96
C GLU A 914 46.23 14.12 -23.25
N ILE A 915 46.02 14.58 -22.01
CA ILE A 915 47.09 14.95 -21.07
C ILE A 915 47.47 13.70 -20.26
N LYS A 916 48.76 13.51 -19.98
CA LYS A 916 49.29 12.42 -19.15
C LYS A 916 49.94 12.96 -17.89
N VAL A 917 49.71 12.33 -16.75
CA VAL A 917 50.29 12.74 -15.45
C VAL A 917 50.94 11.53 -14.79
N THR A 918 52.24 11.62 -14.49
CA THR A 918 53.01 10.63 -13.72
C THR A 918 53.44 11.21 -12.38
N GLN A 919 53.75 10.34 -11.42
CA GLN A 919 54.36 10.73 -10.15
C GLN A 919 55.62 9.93 -9.85
N THR A 920 56.54 10.51 -9.09
CA THR A 920 57.81 9.86 -8.70
C THR A 920 57.86 9.63 -7.19
N ALA A 921 57.98 8.37 -6.79
CA ALA A 921 57.98 7.90 -5.41
C ALA A 921 59.26 8.32 -4.64
N PRO A 922 59.24 8.31 -3.29
CA PRO A 922 60.41 8.60 -2.46
C PRO A 922 61.63 7.69 -2.69
N ASN A 923 61.48 6.53 -3.33
CA ASN A 923 62.57 5.62 -3.74
C ASN A 923 63.14 5.93 -5.14
N GLY A 924 62.70 7.00 -5.80
CA GLY A 924 63.20 7.46 -7.10
C GLY A 924 62.63 6.72 -8.31
N LYS A 925 61.41 6.19 -8.22
CA LYS A 925 60.72 5.45 -9.30
C LYS A 925 59.47 6.17 -9.78
N GLU A 926 59.25 6.21 -11.11
CA GLU A 926 58.13 6.92 -11.75
C GLU A 926 56.95 5.98 -12.04
N SER A 927 55.71 6.45 -11.85
CA SER A 927 54.46 5.70 -12.08
C SER A 927 54.16 5.47 -13.56
N ASP A 928 53.19 4.59 -13.82
CA ASP A 928 52.41 4.66 -15.05
C ASP A 928 51.66 6.02 -15.17
N PRO A 929 51.38 6.50 -16.40
CA PRO A 929 50.70 7.77 -16.62
C PRO A 929 49.18 7.66 -16.45
N ALA A 930 48.62 8.44 -15.52
CA ALA A 930 47.20 8.72 -15.50
C ALA A 930 46.83 9.60 -16.70
N LYS A 931 45.73 9.28 -17.38
CA LYS A 931 45.27 10.02 -18.56
C LYS A 931 44.08 10.92 -18.20
N VAL A 932 44.22 12.21 -18.47
CA VAL A 932 43.09 13.15 -18.49
C VAL A 932 42.80 13.49 -19.95
N VAL A 933 41.68 12.96 -20.45
CA VAL A 933 41.10 13.48 -21.70
C VAL A 933 40.44 14.81 -21.35
N VAL A 934 40.82 15.86 -22.07
CA VAL A 934 40.29 17.21 -21.87
C VAL A 934 38.80 17.20 -22.17
N ALA A 935 38.02 17.50 -21.15
CA ALA A 935 36.57 17.52 -21.21
C ALA A 935 36.08 18.66 -22.12
N SER A 936 34.91 18.41 -22.68
CA SER A 936 34.05 19.44 -23.24
C SER A 936 33.78 20.55 -22.22
N ASN A 937 33.72 21.79 -22.71
CA ASN A 937 33.15 22.94 -22.01
C ASN A 937 32.10 23.53 -22.97
N GLN A 938 31.09 22.72 -23.31
CA GLN A 938 30.03 23.15 -24.20
C GLN A 938 29.06 24.08 -23.47
N LYS A 939 28.24 24.81 -24.24
CA LYS A 939 27.26 25.74 -23.66
C LYS A 939 25.90 25.03 -23.51
N PRO A 940 25.18 25.23 -22.40
CA PRO A 940 23.94 24.52 -22.13
C PRO A 940 22.86 24.80 -23.18
N VAL A 941 22.11 23.77 -23.58
CA VAL A 941 21.11 23.87 -24.65
C VAL A 941 19.72 24.12 -24.06
N ILE A 942 19.11 25.27 -24.37
CA ILE A 942 17.74 25.58 -23.96
C ILE A 942 16.73 25.01 -24.99
N THR A 943 15.92 24.06 -24.54
CA THR A 943 14.77 23.54 -25.28
C THR A 943 13.51 24.30 -24.86
N ALA A 944 13.38 25.48 -25.44
CA ALA A 944 12.14 26.24 -25.54
C ALA A 944 11.61 26.20 -26.98
N ALA A 945 10.28 26.23 -27.15
CA ALA A 945 9.61 26.38 -28.44
C ALA A 945 8.71 27.63 -28.43
N ASP A 946 8.43 28.18 -29.60
CA ASP A 946 7.47 29.27 -29.77
C ASP A 946 6.06 28.83 -29.34
N LYS A 947 5.27 29.75 -28.78
CA LYS A 947 3.96 29.49 -28.18
C LYS A 947 2.88 30.36 -28.80
N THR A 948 1.66 29.83 -28.90
CA THR A 948 0.44 30.61 -29.18
C THR A 948 -0.48 30.55 -27.98
N ILE A 949 -1.02 31.70 -27.56
CA ILE A 949 -1.96 31.86 -26.44
C ILE A 949 -3.08 32.83 -26.83
N LYS A 950 -4.21 32.81 -26.15
CA LYS A 950 -5.34 33.72 -26.39
C LYS A 950 -5.11 35.08 -25.72
N VAL A 951 -5.75 36.13 -26.26
CA VAL A 951 -5.92 37.39 -25.51
C VAL A 951 -6.65 37.11 -24.20
N GLY A 952 -6.04 37.51 -23.08
CA GLY A 952 -6.53 37.30 -21.72
C GLY A 952 -5.96 36.08 -20.99
N ASP A 953 -5.24 35.18 -21.66
CA ASP A 953 -4.68 33.98 -21.02
C ASP A 953 -3.64 34.34 -19.93
N THR A 954 -3.52 33.46 -18.92
CA THR A 954 -2.42 33.54 -17.95
C THR A 954 -1.16 32.90 -18.53
N PHE A 955 -0.08 33.67 -18.62
CA PHE A 955 1.17 33.22 -19.23
C PHE A 955 2.30 33.08 -18.20
N ASN A 956 2.64 31.84 -17.85
CA ASN A 956 3.90 31.53 -17.17
C ASN A 956 5.00 31.28 -18.22
N PRO A 957 6.08 32.10 -18.25
CA PRO A 957 7.15 31.95 -19.22
C PRO A 957 7.89 30.60 -19.13
N LEU A 958 8.00 30.00 -17.95
CA LEU A 958 8.81 28.78 -17.72
C LEU A 958 8.07 27.46 -18.02
N THR A 959 6.74 27.47 -18.17
CA THR A 959 5.97 26.24 -18.43
C THR A 959 6.44 25.52 -19.69
N GLY A 960 6.85 24.25 -19.56
CA GLY A 960 7.31 23.43 -20.69
C GLY A 960 8.64 23.87 -21.31
N VAL A 961 9.41 24.72 -20.64
CA VAL A 961 10.76 25.10 -21.05
C VAL A 961 11.76 24.23 -20.31
N THR A 962 12.69 23.60 -21.02
CA THR A 962 13.76 22.80 -20.41
C THR A 962 15.13 23.29 -20.83
N ALA A 963 16.15 22.90 -20.06
CA ALA A 963 17.55 23.11 -20.40
C ALA A 963 18.32 21.81 -20.14
N THR A 964 19.15 21.42 -21.09
CA THR A 964 20.00 20.24 -21.01
C THR A 964 21.40 20.62 -21.43
N ASP A 965 22.35 20.31 -20.57
CA ASP A 965 23.77 20.41 -20.87
C ASP A 965 24.39 19.02 -21.05
N LYS A 966 25.48 18.95 -21.82
CA LYS A 966 26.20 17.72 -22.14
C LYS A 966 27.07 17.23 -20.96
N GLU A 967 27.58 18.16 -20.16
CA GLU A 967 28.41 17.91 -18.99
C GLU A 967 27.57 17.93 -17.69
N ASP A 968 26.66 18.90 -17.57
CA ASP A 968 25.93 19.26 -16.33
C ASP A 968 24.50 18.63 -16.27
N GLY A 969 24.03 17.99 -17.34
CA GLY A 969 22.75 17.28 -17.39
C GLY A 969 21.52 18.19 -17.43
N ASN A 970 20.46 17.85 -16.69
CA ASN A 970 19.19 18.61 -16.73
C ASN A 970 19.25 19.88 -15.87
N LEU A 971 19.37 21.04 -16.53
CA LEU A 971 19.48 22.37 -15.92
C LEU A 971 18.16 23.15 -15.87
N THR A 972 17.02 22.49 -16.09
CA THR A 972 15.71 23.14 -16.20
C THR A 972 15.35 24.04 -14.99
N SER A 973 15.76 23.65 -13.78
CA SER A 973 15.55 24.45 -12.56
C SER A 973 16.46 25.69 -12.43
N LYS A 974 17.56 25.78 -13.20
CA LYS A 974 18.47 26.93 -13.25
C LYS A 974 18.04 28.00 -14.28
N ILE A 975 16.96 27.79 -15.04
CA ILE A 975 16.56 28.72 -16.11
C ILE A 975 16.02 30.02 -15.53
N THR A 976 16.59 31.14 -15.95
CA THR A 976 16.13 32.49 -15.66
C THR A 976 15.44 33.11 -16.88
N VAL A 977 14.51 34.04 -16.64
CA VAL A 977 13.84 34.81 -17.70
C VAL A 977 14.44 36.21 -17.71
N THR A 978 15.36 36.48 -18.64
CA THR A 978 16.10 37.75 -18.71
C THR A 978 15.36 38.84 -19.48
N LYS A 979 14.38 38.45 -20.31
CA LYS A 979 13.44 39.37 -20.97
C LYS A 979 12.08 38.69 -21.06
N ASN A 980 11.03 39.36 -20.60
CA ASN A 980 9.65 38.98 -20.91
C ASN A 980 8.92 40.22 -21.43
N THR A 981 8.42 40.17 -22.66
CA THR A 981 7.64 41.26 -23.26
C THR A 981 6.18 40.88 -23.52
N VAL A 982 5.74 39.70 -23.08
CA VAL A 982 4.40 39.16 -23.36
C VAL A 982 3.34 39.98 -22.65
N ASN A 983 2.57 40.75 -23.43
CA ASN A 983 1.35 41.39 -22.96
C ASN A 983 0.15 40.56 -23.41
N THR A 984 -0.36 39.69 -22.52
CA THR A 984 -1.48 38.79 -22.83
C THR A 984 -2.79 39.55 -23.06
N ALA A 985 -2.91 40.82 -22.65
CA ALA A 985 -4.10 41.64 -22.87
C ALA A 985 -4.18 42.28 -24.27
N LYS A 986 -3.23 42.01 -25.18
CA LYS A 986 -3.21 42.60 -26.53
C LYS A 986 -2.68 41.63 -27.60
N GLU A 987 -3.39 41.52 -28.71
CA GLU A 987 -2.97 40.76 -29.89
C GLU A 987 -1.58 41.21 -30.40
N GLY A 988 -0.70 40.25 -30.67
CA GLY A 988 0.65 40.51 -31.18
C GLY A 988 1.65 39.38 -30.94
N THR A 989 2.80 39.48 -31.59
CA THR A 989 3.94 38.56 -31.35
C THR A 989 4.92 39.23 -30.39
N TYR A 990 5.11 38.62 -29.23
CA TYR A 990 6.01 39.08 -28.18
C TYR A 990 7.20 38.15 -28.03
N GLN A 991 8.22 38.58 -27.29
CA GLN A 991 9.44 37.80 -27.05
C GLN A 991 9.63 37.45 -25.57
N VAL A 992 10.05 36.22 -25.31
CA VAL A 992 10.63 35.79 -24.04
C VAL A 992 12.05 35.33 -24.29
N THR A 993 13.03 35.94 -23.61
CA THR A 993 14.41 35.46 -23.61
C THR A 993 14.68 34.75 -22.29
N TYR A 994 15.05 33.47 -22.42
CA TYR A 994 15.58 32.64 -21.35
C TYR A 994 17.09 32.76 -21.31
N SER A 995 17.67 32.61 -20.12
CA SER A 995 19.10 32.44 -19.90
C SER A 995 19.32 31.33 -18.90
N VAL A 996 20.23 30.41 -19.22
CA VAL A 996 20.69 29.37 -18.30
C VAL A 996 22.21 29.37 -18.26
N THR A 997 22.76 29.14 -17.08
CA THR A 997 24.20 29.02 -16.83
C THR A 997 24.44 27.66 -16.19
N ASP A 998 25.42 26.92 -16.70
CA ASP A 998 25.87 25.64 -16.15
C ASP A 998 26.72 25.83 -14.87
N SER A 999 27.24 24.75 -14.31
CA SER A 999 28.22 24.80 -13.20
C SER A 999 29.58 25.41 -13.63
N ASP A 1000 29.92 25.25 -14.91
CA ASP A 1000 31.16 25.69 -15.54
C ASP A 1000 31.23 27.18 -15.92
N LYS A 1001 30.11 27.90 -15.71
CA LYS A 1001 29.85 29.33 -15.96
C LYS A 1001 29.64 29.71 -17.43
N ASN A 1002 29.39 28.74 -18.32
CA ASN A 1002 28.93 29.05 -19.67
C ASN A 1002 27.44 29.41 -19.65
N THR A 1003 27.11 30.57 -20.21
CA THR A 1003 25.73 31.05 -20.33
C THR A 1003 25.23 30.90 -21.76
N THR A 1004 24.07 30.27 -21.92
CA THR A 1004 23.28 30.29 -23.16
C THR A 1004 22.02 31.10 -22.97
N THR A 1005 21.73 31.96 -23.94
CA THR A 1005 20.44 32.66 -24.04
C THR A 1005 19.63 32.13 -25.22
N LYS A 1006 18.32 31.93 -25.05
CA LYS A 1006 17.41 31.60 -26.15
C LYS A 1006 16.16 32.48 -26.08
N THR A 1007 15.82 33.12 -27.20
CA THR A 1007 14.55 33.83 -27.36
C THR A 1007 13.55 32.93 -28.06
N ILE A 1008 12.31 32.90 -27.55
CA ILE A 1008 11.14 32.39 -28.28
C ILE A 1008 10.19 33.54 -28.59
N ASN A 1009 9.35 33.32 -29.59
CA ASN A 1009 8.17 34.14 -29.83
C ASN A 1009 6.96 33.56 -29.06
N VAL A 1010 6.14 34.45 -28.50
CA VAL A 1010 4.85 34.13 -27.91
C VAL A 1010 3.82 34.96 -28.64
N LYS A 1011 3.04 34.31 -29.50
CA LYS A 1011 1.97 34.91 -30.28
C LYS A 1011 0.70 34.93 -29.44
N VAL A 1012 0.29 36.12 -29.01
CA VAL A 1012 -1.04 36.35 -28.44
C VAL A 1012 -1.99 36.53 -29.63
N GLU A 1013 -2.84 35.54 -29.90
CA GLU A 1013 -3.89 35.64 -30.91
C GLU A 1013 -5.21 36.12 -30.30
N ASP A 1014 -5.86 37.05 -30.97
CA ASP A 1014 -7.23 37.41 -30.65
C ASP A 1014 -8.18 36.33 -31.18
N LEU A 1015 -8.49 35.38 -30.29
CA LEU A 1015 -9.50 34.36 -30.50
C LEU A 1015 -10.83 34.75 -29.81
N THR A 1016 -11.11 36.05 -29.64
CA THR A 1016 -12.45 36.49 -29.24
C THR A 1016 -13.44 36.25 -30.39
N GLY A 1017 -14.55 35.62 -30.07
CA GLY A 1017 -15.58 35.27 -31.01
C GLY A 1017 -16.37 34.06 -30.53
N THR A 1018 -17.58 33.93 -31.05
CA THR A 1018 -18.48 32.81 -30.75
C THR A 1018 -19.10 32.28 -32.02
N VAL A 1019 -19.57 31.04 -31.98
CA VAL A 1019 -20.39 30.42 -33.02
C VAL A 1019 -21.60 29.74 -32.41
N THR A 1020 -22.78 30.05 -32.92
CA THR A 1020 -24.03 29.33 -32.61
C THR A 1020 -24.34 28.39 -33.76
N ALA A 1021 -25.01 27.26 -33.48
CA ALA A 1021 -25.58 26.39 -34.49
C ALA A 1021 -27.07 26.24 -34.23
N ASP A 1022 -27.88 26.46 -35.26
CA ASP A 1022 -29.32 26.24 -35.21
C ASP A 1022 -29.62 24.73 -35.10
N THR A 1023 -30.83 24.39 -34.63
CA THR A 1023 -31.27 22.99 -34.59
C THR A 1023 -31.51 22.47 -36.01
N PHE A 1024 -30.95 21.31 -36.34
CA PHE A 1024 -31.07 20.65 -37.64
C PHE A 1024 -32.15 19.57 -37.60
N TYR A 1025 -33.22 19.75 -38.37
CA TYR A 1025 -34.34 18.82 -38.46
C TYR A 1025 -34.08 17.77 -39.55
N LEU A 1026 -33.69 16.57 -39.11
CA LEU A 1026 -33.31 15.46 -39.98
C LEU A 1026 -34.45 15.10 -40.96
N GLY A 1027 -34.09 14.95 -42.24
CA GLY A 1027 -35.04 14.67 -43.32
C GLY A 1027 -35.77 15.90 -43.89
N VAL A 1028 -35.74 17.04 -43.20
CA VAL A 1028 -36.36 18.30 -43.64
C VAL A 1028 -35.30 19.33 -44.05
N ASP A 1029 -34.32 19.59 -43.19
CA ASP A 1029 -33.29 20.58 -43.44
C ASP A 1029 -32.22 20.11 -44.42
N ASN A 1030 -31.71 21.05 -45.21
CA ASN A 1030 -30.60 20.83 -46.13
C ASN A 1030 -29.27 21.40 -45.60
N TYR A 1031 -29.33 22.36 -44.67
CA TYR A 1031 -28.18 23.13 -44.19
C TYR A 1031 -28.23 23.25 -42.67
N VAL A 1032 -27.08 23.19 -42.01
CA VAL A 1032 -26.91 23.77 -40.67
C VAL A 1032 -26.70 25.27 -40.84
N ASN A 1033 -27.56 26.07 -40.25
CA ASN A 1033 -27.41 27.52 -40.16
C ASN A 1033 -26.85 27.90 -38.79
N GLY A 1034 -26.39 29.15 -38.67
CA GLY A 1034 -26.05 29.73 -37.38
C GLY A 1034 -25.48 31.14 -37.50
N THR A 1035 -25.20 31.74 -36.36
CA THR A 1035 -24.55 33.05 -36.24
C THR A 1035 -23.13 32.92 -35.73
N PHE A 1036 -22.30 33.93 -35.99
CA PHE A 1036 -20.99 34.05 -35.38
C PHE A 1036 -20.68 35.49 -34.98
N SER A 1037 -19.71 35.66 -34.08
CA SER A 1037 -19.25 36.97 -33.61
C SER A 1037 -17.72 37.03 -33.50
N GLY A 1038 -17.17 38.23 -33.29
CA GLY A 1038 -15.74 38.44 -33.10
C GLY A 1038 -14.89 38.14 -34.35
N LYS A 1039 -13.73 37.50 -34.17
CA LYS A 1039 -12.69 37.27 -35.19
C LYS A 1039 -12.94 36.03 -36.07
N VAL A 1040 -14.11 35.41 -36.01
CA VAL A 1040 -14.46 34.26 -36.87
C VAL A 1040 -14.52 34.70 -38.33
N ALA A 1041 -13.77 34.01 -39.19
CA ALA A 1041 -13.68 34.29 -40.63
C ALA A 1041 -13.90 33.03 -41.50
N LYS A 1042 -13.86 31.83 -40.90
CA LYS A 1042 -14.11 30.55 -41.58
C LYS A 1042 -14.83 29.58 -40.64
N VAL A 1043 -15.66 28.68 -41.16
CA VAL A 1043 -16.26 27.57 -40.41
C VAL A 1043 -16.19 26.27 -41.20
N ARG A 1044 -16.29 25.12 -40.51
CA ARG A 1044 -16.55 23.83 -41.16
C ARG A 1044 -17.50 22.97 -40.32
N LEU A 1045 -18.21 22.06 -40.96
CA LEU A 1045 -18.91 20.97 -40.29
C LEU A 1045 -17.95 19.81 -40.03
N LYS A 1046 -18.14 19.15 -38.89
CA LYS A 1046 -17.54 17.88 -38.50
C LYS A 1046 -18.69 16.95 -38.08
N VAL A 1047 -18.69 15.69 -38.53
CA VAL A 1047 -19.71 14.70 -38.13
C VAL A 1047 -19.05 13.37 -37.83
N ASN A 1048 -19.34 12.79 -36.65
CA ASN A 1048 -18.77 11.52 -36.18
C ASN A 1048 -17.22 11.48 -36.25
N GLY A 1049 -16.58 12.63 -36.01
CA GLY A 1049 -15.12 12.81 -36.10
C GLY A 1049 -14.59 13.17 -37.50
N SER A 1050 -15.33 12.86 -38.57
CA SER A 1050 -14.96 13.22 -39.96
C SER A 1050 -15.16 14.71 -40.21
N GLU A 1051 -14.16 15.37 -40.78
CA GLU A 1051 -14.15 16.83 -40.96
C GLU A 1051 -14.35 17.23 -42.43
N PHE A 1052 -15.37 18.05 -42.71
CA PHE A 1052 -15.73 18.45 -44.07
C PHE A 1052 -15.06 19.77 -44.50
N THR A 1053 -15.35 20.25 -45.72
CA THR A 1053 -14.73 21.42 -46.34
C THR A 1053 -14.78 22.68 -45.47
N LEU A 1054 -13.64 23.37 -45.33
CA LEU A 1054 -13.58 24.68 -44.68
C LEU A 1054 -14.17 25.76 -45.61
N ILE A 1055 -15.18 26.51 -45.15
CA ILE A 1055 -15.77 27.62 -45.90
C ILE A 1055 -15.43 28.97 -45.24
N ASN A 1056 -15.22 30.01 -46.05
CA ASN A 1056 -15.12 31.38 -45.55
C ASN A 1056 -16.52 31.88 -45.15
N VAL A 1057 -16.60 32.75 -44.13
CA VAL A 1057 -17.87 33.32 -43.65
C VAL A 1057 -17.75 34.84 -43.45
N ALA A 1058 -18.87 35.54 -43.60
CA ALA A 1058 -18.99 37.00 -43.48
C ALA A 1058 -20.31 37.37 -42.77
N ASP A 1059 -20.51 38.66 -42.50
CA ASP A 1059 -21.79 39.25 -42.07
C ASP A 1059 -22.46 38.62 -40.82
N GLY A 1060 -21.65 37.97 -39.97
CA GLY A 1060 -22.08 37.38 -38.70
C GLY A 1060 -22.99 36.15 -38.82
N LYS A 1061 -23.13 35.56 -40.01
CA LYS A 1061 -23.98 34.38 -40.27
C LYS A 1061 -23.31 33.36 -41.19
N TYR A 1062 -23.64 32.10 -41.01
CA TYR A 1062 -23.20 31.04 -41.92
C TYR A 1062 -24.33 30.05 -42.24
N THR A 1063 -24.19 29.39 -43.38
CA THR A 1063 -25.09 28.36 -43.90
C THR A 1063 -24.22 27.25 -44.48
N TYR A 1064 -24.28 26.05 -43.91
CA TYR A 1064 -23.40 24.94 -44.25
C TYR A 1064 -24.19 23.71 -44.72
N TYR A 1065 -23.96 23.24 -45.95
CA TYR A 1065 -24.75 22.14 -46.53
C TYR A 1065 -24.44 20.79 -45.85
N ALA A 1066 -25.46 20.22 -45.21
CA ALA A 1066 -25.33 19.13 -44.25
C ALA A 1066 -26.26 17.93 -44.50
N LYS A 1067 -27.21 18.04 -45.44
CA LYS A 1067 -28.23 17.00 -45.77
C LYS A 1067 -27.67 15.58 -45.99
N ASP A 1068 -26.46 15.53 -46.54
CA ASP A 1068 -25.69 14.36 -46.98
C ASP A 1068 -24.62 13.94 -45.96
N LYS A 1069 -24.50 14.67 -44.84
CA LYS A 1069 -23.43 14.54 -43.82
C LYS A 1069 -24.00 14.23 -42.44
N ILE A 1070 -25.18 14.76 -42.15
CA ILE A 1070 -25.99 14.45 -40.97
C ILE A 1070 -27.15 13.59 -41.48
N THR A 1071 -27.10 12.30 -41.17
CA THR A 1071 -27.96 11.26 -41.76
C THR A 1071 -28.73 10.44 -40.72
N SER A 1072 -28.31 10.48 -39.45
CA SER A 1072 -28.95 9.84 -38.31
C SER A 1072 -29.19 10.84 -37.17
N LEU A 1073 -30.21 10.56 -36.34
CA LEU A 1073 -30.42 11.26 -35.07
C LEU A 1073 -29.29 11.01 -34.05
N THR A 1074 -28.47 9.98 -34.29
CA THR A 1074 -27.31 9.61 -33.45
C THR A 1074 -26.00 10.25 -33.90
N ASP A 1075 -26.00 11.00 -35.00
CA ASP A 1075 -24.77 11.60 -35.54
C ASP A 1075 -24.25 12.72 -34.63
N LYS A 1076 -22.96 12.66 -34.27
CA LYS A 1076 -22.30 13.72 -33.50
C LYS A 1076 -21.81 14.81 -34.45
N ALA A 1077 -22.69 15.77 -34.74
CA ALA A 1077 -22.42 16.91 -35.61
C ALA A 1077 -21.94 18.13 -34.83
N GLU A 1078 -20.91 18.80 -35.35
CA GLU A 1078 -20.25 19.97 -34.74
C GLU A 1078 -19.88 20.99 -35.81
N ILE A 1079 -20.01 22.28 -35.51
CA ILE A 1079 -19.46 23.38 -36.31
C ILE A 1079 -18.20 23.89 -35.61
N VAL A 1080 -17.07 23.83 -36.31
CA VAL A 1080 -15.78 24.37 -35.86
C VAL A 1080 -15.57 25.73 -36.52
N ALA A 1081 -15.42 26.78 -35.73
CA ALA A 1081 -15.16 28.15 -36.19
C ALA A 1081 -13.67 28.50 -36.09
N TYR A 1082 -13.18 29.28 -37.04
CA TYR A 1082 -11.75 29.60 -37.20
C TYR A 1082 -11.55 31.10 -37.45
N ASN A 1083 -10.42 31.63 -36.99
CA ASN A 1083 -9.94 32.97 -37.35
C ASN A 1083 -9.41 33.01 -38.80
N ALA A 1084 -9.06 34.21 -39.29
CA ALA A 1084 -8.54 34.39 -40.64
C ALA A 1084 -7.27 33.54 -40.93
N ASN A 1085 -6.40 33.36 -39.93
CA ASN A 1085 -5.16 32.59 -39.99
C ASN A 1085 -5.39 31.07 -40.05
N GLY A 1086 -6.60 30.58 -39.73
CA GLY A 1086 -6.91 29.14 -39.65
C GLY A 1086 -6.75 28.53 -38.25
N THR A 1087 -6.61 29.34 -37.19
CA THR A 1087 -6.67 28.87 -35.79
C THR A 1087 -8.13 28.69 -35.37
N VAL A 1088 -8.46 27.61 -34.65
CA VAL A 1088 -9.80 27.37 -34.09
C VAL A 1088 -10.12 28.40 -32.99
N ILE A 1089 -11.31 28.99 -33.05
CA ILE A 1089 -11.86 29.90 -32.01
C ILE A 1089 -12.74 29.12 -31.03
N GLU A 1090 -13.81 28.49 -31.54
CA GLU A 1090 -14.81 27.71 -30.79
C GLU A 1090 -15.28 26.52 -31.64
N THR A 1091 -15.66 25.42 -30.99
CA THR A 1091 -16.43 24.31 -31.59
C THR A 1091 -17.80 24.25 -30.91
N LYS A 1092 -18.87 24.14 -31.69
CA LYS A 1092 -20.25 24.05 -31.18
C LYS A 1092 -20.98 22.83 -31.72
N THR A 1093 -21.55 22.01 -30.84
CA THR A 1093 -22.39 20.87 -31.22
C THR A 1093 -23.69 21.35 -31.89
N VAL A 1094 -24.07 20.72 -32.99
CA VAL A 1094 -25.34 20.94 -33.68
C VAL A 1094 -26.39 20.06 -33.02
N LYS A 1095 -27.51 20.63 -32.57
CA LYS A 1095 -28.65 19.84 -32.07
C LYS A 1095 -29.41 19.23 -33.24
N ILE A 1096 -29.56 17.90 -33.26
CA ILE A 1096 -30.33 17.18 -34.29
C ILE A 1096 -31.68 16.77 -33.70
N VAL A 1097 -32.75 16.91 -34.49
CA VAL A 1097 -34.13 16.55 -34.12
C VAL A 1097 -34.82 15.86 -35.29
N ASP A 1098 -35.79 14.97 -35.03
CA ASP A 1098 -36.57 14.30 -36.07
C ASP A 1098 -37.54 15.27 -36.77
N GLY A 1099 -37.32 15.47 -38.07
CA GLY A 1099 -38.19 16.30 -38.92
C GLY A 1099 -39.57 15.71 -39.20
N ALA A 1100 -39.81 14.42 -38.93
CA ALA A 1100 -41.15 13.80 -39.06
C ALA A 1100 -42.20 14.48 -38.16
N THR A 1101 -41.75 15.12 -37.06
CA THR A 1101 -42.60 15.92 -36.15
C THR A 1101 -43.27 17.13 -36.83
N LEU A 1102 -42.79 17.56 -38.01
CA LEU A 1102 -43.32 18.70 -38.75
C LEU A 1102 -44.47 18.33 -39.70
N ALA A 1103 -44.80 17.04 -39.88
CA ALA A 1103 -45.95 16.61 -40.69
C ALA A 1103 -47.27 16.96 -39.98
N GLY A 1104 -48.05 17.87 -40.58
CA GLY A 1104 -49.35 18.28 -40.02
C GLY A 1104 -50.46 17.27 -40.30
N LYS A 1105 -51.30 16.96 -39.30
CA LYS A 1105 -52.45 16.04 -39.44
C LYS A 1105 -53.73 16.64 -38.83
N VAL A 1106 -54.89 16.40 -39.44
CA VAL A 1106 -56.21 16.69 -38.86
C VAL A 1106 -57.00 15.40 -38.62
N THR A 1107 -57.82 15.37 -37.57
CA THR A 1107 -58.71 14.24 -37.24
C THR A 1107 -60.09 14.78 -36.84
N PRO A 1108 -61.07 14.82 -37.76
CA PRO A 1108 -62.43 15.26 -37.44
C PRO A 1108 -63.18 14.28 -36.53
N ALA A 1109 -64.05 14.82 -35.69
CA ALA A 1109 -65.10 14.09 -35.01
C ALA A 1109 -66.29 13.82 -35.97
N VAL A 1110 -67.21 12.95 -35.54
CA VAL A 1110 -68.49 12.72 -36.22
C VAL A 1110 -69.35 13.99 -36.11
N PHE A 1111 -69.98 14.39 -37.21
CA PHE A 1111 -70.93 15.50 -37.26
C PHE A 1111 -72.38 14.98 -37.27
N LYS A 1112 -73.18 15.34 -36.27
CA LYS A 1112 -74.58 14.92 -36.18
C LYS A 1112 -75.50 15.94 -36.85
N LEU A 1113 -76.01 15.57 -38.02
CA LEU A 1113 -76.96 16.36 -38.79
C LEU A 1113 -78.22 16.61 -37.95
N GLY A 1114 -78.63 17.89 -37.87
CA GLY A 1114 -79.79 18.34 -37.11
C GLY A 1114 -79.45 18.90 -35.72
N SER A 1115 -78.44 18.38 -35.03
CA SER A 1115 -78.01 18.90 -33.71
C SER A 1115 -76.76 19.78 -33.76
N ASP A 1116 -75.78 19.42 -34.59
CA ASP A 1116 -74.43 19.98 -34.47
C ASP A 1116 -74.27 21.26 -35.30
N LEU A 1117 -73.74 22.31 -34.68
CA LEU A 1117 -73.52 23.60 -35.34
C LEU A 1117 -72.16 23.68 -36.06
N ARG A 1118 -71.20 22.85 -35.65
CA ARG A 1118 -69.80 22.89 -36.09
C ARG A 1118 -69.25 21.48 -36.30
N VAL A 1119 -68.43 21.28 -37.34
CA VAL A 1119 -67.50 20.16 -37.38
C VAL A 1119 -66.37 20.47 -36.40
N THR A 1120 -66.06 19.54 -35.51
CA THR A 1120 -64.97 19.66 -34.54
C THR A 1120 -63.93 18.56 -34.77
N GLY A 1121 -62.77 18.65 -34.13
CA GLY A 1121 -61.74 17.61 -34.20
C GLY A 1121 -60.42 18.04 -33.56
N THR A 1122 -59.41 17.17 -33.66
CA THR A 1122 -58.05 17.44 -33.20
C THR A 1122 -57.08 17.63 -34.37
N TYR A 1123 -55.95 18.27 -34.10
CA TYR A 1123 -54.86 18.39 -35.06
C TYR A 1123 -53.49 18.27 -34.39
N THR A 1124 -52.47 17.93 -35.17
CA THR A 1124 -51.07 17.83 -34.73
C THR A 1124 -50.12 18.37 -35.81
N GLY A 1125 -48.86 18.57 -35.45
CA GLY A 1125 -47.80 19.00 -36.37
C GLY A 1125 -47.97 20.43 -36.89
N SER A 1126 -47.64 20.67 -38.15
CA SER A 1126 -47.53 22.02 -38.73
C SER A 1126 -48.85 22.73 -39.07
N VAL A 1127 -50.02 22.16 -38.75
CA VAL A 1127 -51.33 22.79 -39.06
C VAL A 1127 -51.50 24.12 -38.30
N LYS A 1128 -51.88 25.17 -39.03
CA LYS A 1128 -52.20 26.53 -38.52
C LYS A 1128 -53.55 27.08 -38.99
N LYS A 1129 -54.16 26.47 -40.01
CA LYS A 1129 -55.55 26.77 -40.44
C LYS A 1129 -56.27 25.49 -40.85
N VAL A 1130 -57.59 25.48 -40.77
CA VAL A 1130 -58.45 24.41 -41.31
C VAL A 1130 -59.57 24.96 -42.21
N ALA A 1131 -59.95 24.22 -43.23
CA ALA A 1131 -61.14 24.49 -44.07
C ALA A 1131 -61.99 23.21 -44.20
N LEU A 1132 -63.23 23.35 -44.69
CA LEU A 1132 -64.02 22.22 -45.16
C LEU A 1132 -63.98 22.13 -46.68
N SER A 1133 -64.08 20.91 -47.21
CA SER A 1133 -64.57 20.64 -48.55
C SER A 1133 -65.93 19.96 -48.40
N VAL A 1134 -66.96 20.45 -49.08
CA VAL A 1134 -68.32 19.87 -49.07
C VAL A 1134 -68.72 19.63 -50.52
N ASN A 1135 -69.01 18.37 -50.87
CA ASN A 1135 -69.39 17.95 -52.23
C ASN A 1135 -68.38 18.46 -53.30
N GLY A 1136 -67.09 18.48 -52.94
CA GLY A 1136 -65.98 18.96 -53.79
C GLY A 1136 -65.64 20.45 -53.68
N VAL A 1137 -66.53 21.29 -53.15
CA VAL A 1137 -66.30 22.74 -53.02
C VAL A 1137 -65.55 23.04 -51.72
N VAL A 1138 -64.39 23.69 -51.81
CA VAL A 1138 -63.56 24.07 -50.64
C VAL A 1138 -63.98 25.45 -50.11
N THR A 1139 -64.11 25.57 -48.79
CA THR A 1139 -64.50 26.80 -48.08
C THR A 1139 -63.29 27.67 -47.72
N SER A 1140 -63.54 28.88 -47.20
CA SER A 1140 -62.50 29.70 -46.59
C SER A 1140 -61.87 29.01 -45.36
N SER A 1141 -60.56 29.16 -45.19
CA SER A 1141 -59.85 28.55 -44.05
C SER A 1141 -59.93 29.43 -42.79
N VAL A 1142 -60.26 28.85 -41.63
CA VAL A 1142 -60.18 29.50 -40.31
C VAL A 1142 -58.87 29.15 -39.61
N ALA A 1143 -58.36 30.03 -38.75
CA ALA A 1143 -57.19 29.75 -37.92
C ALA A 1143 -57.55 28.79 -36.76
N VAL A 1144 -56.57 27.97 -36.34
CA VAL A 1144 -56.66 27.13 -35.14
C VAL A 1144 -55.85 27.77 -34.00
N VAL A 1145 -56.39 27.72 -32.78
CA VAL A 1145 -56.08 28.74 -31.74
C VAL A 1145 -55.43 28.14 -30.48
N ASP A 1146 -55.64 26.86 -30.18
CA ASP A 1146 -55.29 26.23 -28.89
C ASP A 1146 -54.15 25.19 -28.97
N GLY A 1147 -53.56 25.00 -30.15
CA GLY A 1147 -52.49 24.04 -30.39
C GLY A 1147 -52.92 22.58 -30.59
N THR A 1148 -54.19 22.22 -30.38
CA THR A 1148 -54.63 20.80 -30.33
C THR A 1148 -56.01 20.51 -30.92
N THR A 1149 -56.96 21.46 -30.93
CA THR A 1149 -58.34 21.26 -31.40
C THR A 1149 -58.79 22.30 -32.43
N PHE A 1150 -59.75 21.92 -33.26
CA PHE A 1150 -60.37 22.83 -34.22
C PHE A 1150 -61.89 22.75 -34.15
N GLN A 1151 -62.55 23.86 -34.50
CA GLN A 1151 -63.99 23.92 -34.73
C GLN A 1151 -64.26 24.75 -35.97
N TYR A 1152 -65.09 24.24 -36.88
CA TYR A 1152 -65.48 24.90 -38.12
C TYR A 1152 -67.01 24.96 -38.19
N TYR A 1153 -67.60 26.16 -38.32
CA TYR A 1153 -69.06 26.31 -38.38
C TYR A 1153 -69.63 25.75 -39.68
N ALA A 1154 -70.55 24.80 -39.56
CA ALA A 1154 -70.91 23.88 -40.65
C ALA A 1154 -72.42 23.64 -40.81
N LYS A 1155 -73.25 24.10 -39.85
CA LYS A 1155 -74.70 23.88 -39.82
C LYS A 1155 -75.41 24.15 -41.15
N ASP A 1156 -75.05 25.26 -41.79
CA ASP A 1156 -75.70 25.75 -43.01
C ASP A 1156 -74.99 25.27 -44.30
N LEU A 1157 -73.92 24.47 -44.14
CA LEU A 1157 -73.09 23.91 -45.21
C LEU A 1157 -73.35 22.41 -45.41
N ILE A 1158 -73.54 21.65 -44.32
CA ILE A 1158 -73.81 20.21 -44.32
C ILE A 1158 -75.32 20.01 -44.09
N LYS A 1159 -76.03 19.49 -45.08
CA LYS A 1159 -77.50 19.45 -45.11
C LYS A 1159 -78.08 18.05 -45.23
N ASN A 1160 -77.29 17.09 -45.71
CA ASN A 1160 -77.70 15.72 -45.97
C ASN A 1160 -76.70 14.73 -45.37
N LEU A 1161 -77.17 13.53 -45.00
CA LEU A 1161 -76.30 12.43 -44.58
C LEU A 1161 -75.37 11.94 -45.72
N THR A 1162 -75.68 12.30 -46.96
CA THR A 1162 -74.98 11.92 -48.18
C THR A 1162 -73.93 12.94 -48.65
N ASP A 1163 -73.78 14.09 -47.96
CA ASP A 1163 -72.80 15.11 -48.36
C ASP A 1163 -71.35 14.61 -48.17
N ASP A 1164 -70.50 14.72 -49.19
CA ASP A 1164 -69.08 14.34 -49.10
C ASP A 1164 -68.27 15.46 -48.46
N VAL A 1165 -68.20 15.43 -47.12
CA VAL A 1165 -67.53 16.43 -46.29
C VAL A 1165 -66.11 15.98 -45.89
N LYS A 1166 -65.11 16.85 -46.05
CA LYS A 1166 -63.70 16.61 -45.63
C LYS A 1166 -63.16 17.84 -44.91
N VAL A 1167 -62.32 17.66 -43.89
CA VAL A 1167 -61.50 18.72 -43.31
C VAL A 1167 -60.16 18.75 -44.03
N ILE A 1168 -59.69 19.94 -44.40
CA ILE A 1168 -58.34 20.18 -44.93
C ILE A 1168 -57.56 21.01 -43.90
N GLY A 1169 -56.44 20.48 -43.43
CA GLY A 1169 -55.47 21.20 -42.60
C GLY A 1169 -54.36 21.83 -43.43
N TYR A 1170 -54.09 23.11 -43.19
CA TYR A 1170 -53.08 23.91 -43.88
C TYR A 1170 -51.97 24.35 -42.92
N ASN A 1171 -50.74 24.38 -43.41
CA ASN A 1171 -49.59 24.89 -42.64
C ASN A 1171 -49.49 26.43 -42.66
N ALA A 1172 -48.47 26.97 -42.00
CA ALA A 1172 -48.22 28.42 -41.94
C ALA A 1172 -48.04 29.08 -43.32
N ALA A 1173 -47.51 28.35 -44.31
CA ALA A 1173 -47.33 28.83 -45.68
C ALA A 1173 -48.60 28.69 -46.56
N GLY A 1174 -49.71 28.21 -46.00
CA GLY A 1174 -50.97 28.01 -46.73
C GLY A 1174 -51.00 26.77 -47.62
N ALA A 1175 -50.03 25.86 -47.53
CA ALA A 1175 -50.06 24.58 -48.21
C ALA A 1175 -50.89 23.56 -47.43
N ALA A 1176 -51.72 22.76 -48.13
CA ALA A 1176 -52.48 21.68 -47.52
C ALA A 1176 -51.54 20.54 -47.10
N VAL A 1177 -51.58 20.16 -45.83
CA VAL A 1177 -50.73 19.10 -45.24
C VAL A 1177 -51.52 17.86 -44.82
N SER A 1178 -52.85 17.97 -44.69
CA SER A 1178 -53.72 16.84 -44.34
C SER A 1178 -55.14 17.05 -44.86
N THR A 1179 -55.78 15.99 -45.37
CA THR A 1179 -57.19 16.01 -45.77
C THR A 1179 -57.86 14.73 -45.29
N VAL A 1180 -58.93 14.83 -44.49
CA VAL A 1180 -59.61 13.67 -43.88
C VAL A 1180 -61.13 13.84 -43.97
N LYS A 1181 -61.85 12.77 -44.33
CA LYS A 1181 -63.32 12.75 -44.42
C LYS A 1181 -63.98 12.88 -43.05
N VAL A 1182 -65.05 13.66 -42.99
CA VAL A 1182 -65.96 13.77 -41.84
C VAL A 1182 -67.05 12.71 -41.98
N THR A 1183 -67.31 11.95 -40.92
CA THR A 1183 -68.47 11.05 -40.85
C THR A 1183 -69.70 11.86 -40.44
N ILE A 1184 -70.78 11.76 -41.21
CA ILE A 1184 -72.06 12.39 -40.89
C ILE A 1184 -73.01 11.31 -40.33
N GLN A 1185 -73.74 11.63 -39.27
CA GLN A 1185 -74.78 10.77 -38.69
C GLN A 1185 -76.08 11.54 -38.44
N ASN A 1186 -77.20 10.84 -38.35
CA ASN A 1186 -78.48 11.44 -37.96
C ASN A 1186 -78.51 11.67 -36.44
N SER A 1187 -79.22 12.70 -35.96
CA SER A 1187 -79.25 13.05 -34.53
C SER A 1187 -80.06 12.09 -33.65
N SER A 1188 -80.65 11.02 -34.20
CA SER A 1188 -81.67 10.20 -33.53
C SER A 1188 -81.53 8.68 -33.78
N GLU A 1189 -80.42 8.06 -33.37
CA GLU A 1189 -80.36 6.61 -33.15
C GLU A 1189 -79.71 6.26 -31.80
N ASN A 1190 -80.54 5.85 -30.83
CA ASN A 1190 -80.11 5.07 -29.68
C ASN A 1190 -80.24 3.58 -30.03
N THR A 1191 -79.26 3.00 -30.71
CA THR A 1191 -79.29 1.57 -31.06
C THR A 1191 -79.16 0.69 -29.82
N GLY A 1192 -79.88 -0.43 -29.80
CA GLY A 1192 -79.81 -1.45 -28.76
C GLY A 1192 -80.60 -2.70 -29.14
N SER A 1193 -80.13 -3.88 -28.73
CA SER A 1193 -80.80 -5.16 -28.99
C SER A 1193 -81.52 -5.68 -27.74
N ILE A 1194 -82.47 -6.59 -27.93
CA ILE A 1194 -83.04 -7.42 -26.87
C ILE A 1194 -83.02 -8.89 -27.29
N THR A 1195 -82.85 -9.80 -26.33
CA THR A 1195 -82.92 -11.25 -26.51
C THR A 1195 -83.66 -11.84 -25.32
N ALA A 1196 -84.84 -12.40 -25.56
CA ALA A 1196 -85.62 -13.08 -24.53
C ALA A 1196 -85.16 -14.54 -24.38
N ASN A 1197 -85.31 -15.09 -23.18
CA ASN A 1197 -85.16 -16.51 -22.90
C ASN A 1197 -86.43 -17.28 -23.30
N ASP A 1198 -86.31 -18.58 -23.54
CA ASP A 1198 -87.46 -19.47 -23.70
C ASP A 1198 -88.32 -19.50 -22.42
N PHE A 1199 -89.63 -19.73 -22.56
CA PHE A 1199 -90.62 -19.68 -21.48
C PHE A 1199 -91.43 -20.98 -21.39
N ALA A 1200 -91.34 -21.69 -20.27
CA ALA A 1200 -92.00 -22.97 -20.06
C ALA A 1200 -93.45 -22.80 -19.53
N VAL A 1201 -94.41 -23.11 -20.39
CA VAL A 1201 -95.84 -22.97 -20.10
C VAL A 1201 -96.27 -23.88 -18.94
N GLY A 1202 -96.82 -23.28 -17.88
CA GLY A 1202 -97.33 -23.98 -16.70
C GLY A 1202 -96.37 -24.02 -15.51
N THR A 1203 -95.08 -23.70 -15.70
CA THR A 1203 -94.10 -23.54 -14.61
C THR A 1203 -93.64 -22.10 -14.44
N ASP A 1204 -93.46 -21.38 -15.54
CA ASP A 1204 -92.81 -20.07 -15.49
C ASP A 1204 -93.84 -18.96 -15.24
N LEU A 1205 -93.45 -17.99 -14.41
CA LEU A 1205 -94.32 -16.88 -13.99
C LEU A 1205 -93.89 -15.51 -14.54
N ARG A 1206 -92.74 -15.44 -15.23
CA ARG A 1206 -92.20 -14.23 -15.86
C ARG A 1206 -91.40 -14.61 -17.11
N VAL A 1207 -91.55 -13.85 -18.19
CA VAL A 1207 -90.57 -13.83 -19.29
C VAL A 1207 -89.36 -13.02 -18.82
N THR A 1208 -88.16 -13.46 -19.16
CA THR A 1208 -86.88 -12.80 -18.82
C THR A 1208 -85.98 -12.69 -20.05
N GLY A 1209 -84.97 -11.82 -20.01
CA GLY A 1209 -84.02 -11.70 -21.11
C GLY A 1209 -82.84 -10.78 -20.83
N THR A 1210 -82.11 -10.47 -21.89
CA THR A 1210 -80.95 -9.58 -21.89
C THR A 1210 -81.10 -8.47 -22.94
N TYR A 1211 -80.47 -7.32 -22.70
CA TYR A 1211 -80.45 -6.21 -23.65
C TYR A 1211 -79.05 -5.63 -23.82
N THR A 1212 -78.83 -4.90 -24.92
CA THR A 1212 -77.62 -4.12 -25.15
C THR A 1212 -77.95 -2.69 -25.56
N GLY A 1213 -76.98 -1.78 -25.47
CA GLY A 1213 -77.11 -0.42 -25.97
C GLY A 1213 -78.17 0.43 -25.26
N GLY A 1214 -78.94 1.20 -26.04
CA GLY A 1214 -79.81 2.29 -25.55
C GLY A 1214 -81.12 1.89 -24.88
N VAL A 1215 -81.42 0.59 -24.71
CA VAL A 1215 -82.72 0.13 -24.17
C VAL A 1215 -82.93 0.61 -22.72
N LYS A 1216 -84.16 1.07 -22.41
CA LYS A 1216 -84.58 1.50 -21.06
C LYS A 1216 -85.89 0.89 -20.58
N LYS A 1217 -86.68 0.32 -21.50
CA LYS A 1217 -87.90 -0.43 -21.20
C LYS A 1217 -88.06 -1.57 -22.20
N VAL A 1218 -88.75 -2.62 -21.78
CA VAL A 1218 -89.22 -3.72 -22.62
C VAL A 1218 -90.72 -3.96 -22.40
N ALA A 1219 -91.40 -4.49 -23.41
CA ALA A 1219 -92.80 -4.87 -23.36
C ALA A 1219 -92.95 -6.30 -23.89
N LEU A 1220 -93.76 -7.12 -23.22
CA LEU A 1220 -94.14 -8.43 -23.73
C LEU A 1220 -95.26 -8.26 -24.75
N GLN A 1221 -95.17 -8.98 -25.87
CA GLN A 1221 -96.25 -9.11 -26.85
C GLN A 1221 -96.66 -10.58 -26.95
N VAL A 1222 -97.96 -10.87 -26.84
CA VAL A 1222 -98.50 -12.23 -26.95
C VAL A 1222 -99.60 -12.22 -28.02
N ASN A 1223 -99.46 -13.07 -29.04
CA ASN A 1223 -100.41 -13.17 -30.16
C ASN A 1223 -100.74 -11.82 -30.86
N GLY A 1224 -99.82 -10.85 -30.81
CA GLY A 1224 -99.98 -9.50 -31.37
C GLY A 1224 -100.40 -8.42 -30.36
N GLU A 1225 -100.98 -8.78 -29.21
CA GLU A 1225 -101.34 -7.81 -28.17
C GLU A 1225 -100.13 -7.45 -27.31
N THR A 1226 -99.85 -6.15 -27.14
CA THR A 1226 -98.64 -5.64 -26.45
C THR A 1226 -98.99 -5.10 -25.08
N PHE A 1227 -98.36 -5.64 -24.04
CA PHE A 1227 -98.59 -5.29 -22.64
C PHE A 1227 -97.72 -4.10 -22.18
N THR A 1228 -98.10 -3.46 -21.08
CA THR A 1228 -97.43 -2.26 -20.55
C THR A 1228 -95.94 -2.47 -20.31
N GLY A 1229 -95.11 -1.62 -20.92
CA GLY A 1229 -93.65 -1.75 -20.86
C GLY A 1229 -93.03 -1.44 -19.49
N VAL A 1230 -92.28 -2.41 -18.96
CA VAL A 1230 -91.53 -2.35 -17.70
C VAL A 1230 -90.13 -1.77 -17.90
N GLY A 1231 -89.51 -1.27 -16.84
CA GLY A 1231 -88.10 -0.84 -16.87
C GLY A 1231 -87.15 -2.03 -16.88
N VAL A 1232 -86.03 -1.91 -17.61
CA VAL A 1232 -84.94 -2.90 -17.61
C VAL A 1232 -84.00 -2.68 -16.43
N LEU A 1233 -83.27 -3.71 -16.02
CA LEU A 1233 -82.31 -3.66 -14.90
C LEU A 1233 -80.95 -3.12 -15.35
N ALA A 1234 -80.23 -2.44 -14.45
CA ALA A 1234 -78.98 -1.77 -14.77
C ALA A 1234 -77.80 -2.71 -15.10
N ASP A 1235 -77.97 -4.02 -14.90
CA ASP A 1235 -76.99 -5.07 -15.17
C ASP A 1235 -77.05 -5.62 -16.62
N GLY A 1236 -78.02 -5.18 -17.43
CA GLY A 1236 -78.23 -5.67 -18.80
C GLY A 1236 -79.34 -6.71 -18.93
N THR A 1237 -80.10 -7.00 -17.87
CA THR A 1237 -81.23 -7.97 -17.87
C THR A 1237 -82.60 -7.30 -17.82
N PHE A 1238 -83.66 -8.09 -18.07
CA PHE A 1238 -85.06 -7.73 -17.88
C PHE A 1238 -85.93 -8.94 -17.52
#